data_AF-A0A453FEX6-F1
#
_entry.id   AF-A0A453FEX6-F1
#
_cell.length_a   1.000
_cell.length_b   1.000
_cell.length_c   1.000
_cell.angle_alpha   90.00
_cell.angle_beta   90.00
_cell.angle_gamma   90.00
#
_symmetry.space_group_name_H-M   'P 1'
#
loop_
_entity.id
_entity.type
_entity.pdbx_description
1 polymer ?
#
loop_
_entity_poly.entity_id
_entity_poly.type
_entity_poly.pdbx_seq_one_letter_code
_entity_poly.pdbx_strand_id
1 'polypeptide(L)'
;CFGDIQTFPDDRRAEVIDWLGGLLPEFDLPLDSSDEELREYLIDGTALCYTADKLMPGVLEGVWGGYASDHRSNVKKFLSVIAEMGLPGFSVKDLEEGSMSSIVECLLALRDNVSAGLGENMSNYAAKTPSRPVAPVSTPGRRSPGEDRRRGLWDAKSPQRSPLLSGQKANEVFQFKRGQYTDLPAAKISEMIQSNSLDNAPTQSLLRVVNGILDESIERKRGEIPHRVVYLLRNVVQEIEHRISIQAEHIRNQNSIIKTREDKYRSKIKALETLVNGTNEENEMAINRLELVKVEKSKIDERRKIGEQDMVRLMREKENAENTVTNLQQEIQVMSRMFEEYREQMEEKTSQMEEHLTLRAKEAEFLLTQSKKRVEEVETASELQSQLWSKKANTFRSFMDNQKLSIKDIRISSQSIKQEMFALQMKWRDEISNIGLDLKGLVDAAENYHGVLAENQKLFNEVQELKGNIRVYCRVRPFLPGQDGKSTAVDYIGENGEILISNPSKQGKDGYRMFKFNKIFNTHVSQAEVFSDIQPLIRSVLDGFNVCIFAYGQTGSGKTYTMSGPGKSKEDWGVNYRALNDLFDISLKRRNTFSYEVEVQMVEIYNEQANRAVGSTALNERSSRSHSILTVHVRGLDVKNGSTSRGCLHLIDLAGSERVERSEATGDRLKEAQHINKSLSALGDVIFALAQKNAHVPYRNSKLTQVLQSSLGGQAKTLMFVQINPDVESCSETISTLKFAERVSGVELGAARSNKEGKDIKDLLEQVASLKDTISRKDMEIEQLQVNKVKSPSSLTDKSGSSLLKQSSTASQQNQLISGKRPLKSQNYTAVNRGKK
;
A
#
# COMPACT_ATOMS: atom_id res chain seq x y z
N CYS A 1 -17.37 -9.90 42.48
CA CYS A 1 -18.02 -11.21 42.20
C CYS A 1 -17.60 -11.69 40.83
N PHE A 2 -17.69 -13.00 40.60
CA PHE A 2 -17.44 -13.75 39.37
C PHE A 2 -17.28 -12.99 38.04
N GLY A 3 -16.20 -13.34 37.36
CA GLY A 3 -15.97 -13.16 35.92
C GLY A 3 -14.92 -14.20 35.55
N ASP A 4 -15.35 -15.31 34.96
CA ASP A 4 -14.52 -16.52 34.85
C ASP A 4 -13.37 -16.34 33.85
N ILE A 5 -12.17 -16.74 34.27
CA ILE A 5 -11.02 -16.85 33.36
C ILE A 5 -11.27 -18.09 32.49
N GLN A 6 -11.65 -17.88 31.24
CA GLN A 6 -11.65 -18.95 30.25
C GLN A 6 -10.19 -19.36 29.97
N THR A 7 -9.78 -20.47 30.56
CA THR A 7 -8.60 -21.21 30.13
C THR A 7 -8.81 -21.65 28.68
N PHE A 8 -7.99 -21.15 27.75
CA PHE A 8 -7.86 -21.78 26.44
C PHE A 8 -7.37 -23.22 26.64
N PRO A 9 -7.86 -24.21 25.86
CA PRO A 9 -7.54 -25.61 26.08
C PRO A 9 -6.11 -25.94 25.61
N ASP A 10 -5.29 -26.47 26.52
CA ASP A 10 -3.91 -26.89 26.23
C ASP A 10 -3.81 -27.90 25.06
N ASP A 11 -4.86 -28.71 24.85
CA ASP A 11 -4.99 -29.65 23.73
C ASP A 11 -4.62 -29.02 22.38
N ARG A 12 -5.05 -27.77 22.12
CA ARG A 12 -4.82 -27.10 20.84
C ARG A 12 -3.41 -26.57 20.66
N ARG A 13 -2.64 -26.41 21.74
CA ARG A 13 -1.19 -26.15 21.67
C ARG A 13 -0.44 -27.45 21.37
N ALA A 14 -0.79 -28.54 22.07
CA ALA A 14 -0.23 -29.86 21.80
C ALA A 14 -0.47 -30.30 20.33
N GLU A 15 -1.65 -30.03 19.76
CA GLU A 15 -1.94 -30.23 18.33
C GLU A 15 -0.99 -29.50 17.37
N VAL A 16 -0.51 -28.29 17.72
CA VAL A 16 0.45 -27.54 16.91
C VAL A 16 1.87 -28.10 17.08
N ILE A 17 2.24 -28.47 18.31
CA ILE A 17 3.57 -29.02 18.63
C ILE A 17 3.75 -30.38 17.92
N ASP A 18 2.77 -31.28 18.01
CA ASP A 18 2.78 -32.59 17.31
C ASP A 18 2.90 -32.41 15.78
N TRP A 19 2.09 -31.50 15.22
CA TRP A 19 2.08 -31.22 13.78
C TRP A 19 3.41 -30.61 13.28
N LEU A 20 4.00 -29.68 14.04
CA LEU A 20 5.30 -29.10 13.71
C LEU A 20 6.44 -30.12 13.87
N GLY A 21 6.40 -30.99 14.88
CA GLY A 21 7.36 -32.09 15.04
C GLY A 21 7.30 -33.10 13.88
N GLY A 22 6.10 -33.39 13.36
CA GLY A 22 5.94 -34.17 12.14
C GLY A 22 6.45 -33.48 10.86
N LEU A 23 6.57 -32.15 10.86
CA LEU A 23 6.96 -31.35 9.69
C LEU A 23 8.42 -30.89 9.70
N LEU A 24 9.03 -30.66 10.86
CA LEU A 24 10.33 -29.99 10.98
C LEU A 24 11.36 -30.94 11.60
N PRO A 25 12.39 -31.41 10.84
CA PRO A 25 13.37 -32.37 11.35
C PRO A 25 14.25 -31.90 12.52
N GLU A 26 14.17 -30.61 12.87
CA GLU A 26 14.92 -29.96 13.94
C GLU A 26 13.99 -29.39 15.04
N PHE A 27 12.71 -29.81 15.07
CA PHE A 27 11.72 -29.42 16.09
C PHE A 27 11.62 -30.51 17.16
N ASP A 28 12.15 -30.21 18.35
CA ASP A 28 12.26 -31.13 19.50
C ASP A 28 11.65 -30.48 20.76
N LEU A 29 10.40 -30.02 20.64
CA LEU A 29 9.59 -29.50 21.75
C LEU A 29 8.63 -30.59 22.27
N PRO A 30 8.64 -30.91 23.58
CA PRO A 30 7.65 -31.78 24.21
C PRO A 30 6.20 -31.30 24.03
N LEU A 31 5.26 -32.24 23.95
CA LEU A 31 3.82 -31.95 23.77
C LEU A 31 3.21 -31.14 24.94
N ASP A 32 3.85 -31.17 26.11
CA ASP A 32 3.49 -30.42 27.31
C ASP A 32 4.21 -29.07 27.46
N SER A 33 5.05 -28.66 26.49
CA SER A 33 5.68 -27.33 26.47
C SER A 33 4.65 -26.19 26.48
N SER A 34 5.08 -25.06 27.03
CA SER A 34 4.28 -23.85 27.26
C SER A 34 4.10 -22.95 26.02
N ASP A 35 3.17 -22.00 26.11
CA ASP A 35 2.99 -20.91 25.14
C ASP A 35 4.32 -20.14 24.90
N GLU A 36 5.06 -19.85 25.97
CA GLU A 36 6.35 -19.15 25.93
C GLU A 36 7.45 -19.96 25.21
N GLU A 37 7.58 -21.26 25.47
CA GLU A 37 8.58 -22.12 24.79
C GLU A 37 8.26 -22.27 23.29
N LEU A 38 6.98 -22.38 22.93
CA LEU A 38 6.54 -22.33 21.53
C LEU A 38 6.78 -20.94 20.91
N ARG A 39 6.65 -19.85 21.68
CA ARG A 39 6.99 -18.49 21.21
C ARG A 39 8.48 -18.37 20.91
N GLU A 40 9.36 -18.84 21.79
CA GLU A 40 10.82 -18.77 21.60
C GLU A 40 11.28 -19.51 20.33
N TYR A 41 10.66 -20.64 19.98
CA TYR A 41 10.97 -21.36 18.73
C TYR A 41 10.47 -20.62 17.47
N LEU A 42 9.32 -19.94 17.56
CA LEU A 42 8.69 -19.29 16.41
C LEU A 42 9.12 -17.83 16.17
N ILE A 43 9.68 -17.14 17.18
CA ILE A 43 9.95 -15.69 17.16
C ILE A 43 10.94 -15.24 16.07
N ASP A 44 11.90 -16.10 15.68
CA ASP A 44 12.82 -15.82 14.57
C ASP A 44 12.15 -15.86 13.18
N GLY A 45 10.93 -16.41 13.10
CA GLY A 45 10.16 -16.58 11.87
C GLY A 45 10.73 -17.59 10.87
N THR A 46 11.96 -18.08 11.06
CA THR A 46 12.60 -19.07 10.18
C THR A 46 11.81 -20.38 10.15
N ALA A 47 11.34 -20.87 11.31
CA ALA A 47 10.46 -22.04 11.40
C ALA A 47 9.14 -21.85 10.64
N LEU A 48 8.53 -20.65 10.73
CA LEU A 48 7.30 -20.31 10.02
C LEU A 48 7.51 -20.29 8.50
N CYS A 49 8.58 -19.64 8.02
CA CYS A 49 8.95 -19.63 6.61
C CYS A 49 9.24 -21.05 6.08
N TYR A 50 9.99 -21.87 6.82
CA TYR A 50 10.29 -23.25 6.42
C TYR A 50 9.02 -24.11 6.38
N THR A 51 8.11 -23.92 7.33
CA THR A 51 6.79 -24.59 7.33
C THR A 51 5.99 -24.22 6.09
N ALA A 52 5.93 -22.93 5.72
CA ALA A 52 5.24 -22.50 4.50
C ALA A 52 5.90 -23.04 3.22
N ASP A 53 7.23 -23.05 3.11
CA ASP A 53 7.94 -23.57 1.93
C ASP A 53 7.81 -25.09 1.78
N LYS A 54 7.84 -25.84 2.89
CA LYS A 54 7.66 -27.29 2.89
C LYS A 54 6.22 -27.70 2.55
N LEU A 55 5.23 -26.88 2.91
CA LEU A 55 3.82 -27.11 2.55
C LEU A 55 3.49 -26.61 1.13
N MET A 56 4.20 -25.58 0.63
CA MET A 56 4.02 -25.04 -0.72
C MET A 56 5.35 -24.66 -1.40
N PRO A 57 6.09 -25.66 -1.96
CA PRO A 57 7.40 -25.43 -2.54
C PRO A 57 7.39 -24.37 -3.65
N GLY A 58 8.25 -23.36 -3.51
CA GLY A 58 8.43 -22.30 -4.52
C GLY A 58 7.53 -21.07 -4.35
N VAL A 59 6.57 -21.07 -3.41
CA VAL A 59 5.77 -19.85 -3.11
C VAL A 59 6.67 -18.70 -2.63
N LEU A 60 7.76 -19.01 -1.93
CA LEU A 60 8.71 -18.00 -1.50
C LEU A 60 9.60 -17.45 -2.63
N GLU A 61 9.85 -18.17 -3.74
CA GLU A 61 10.84 -17.76 -4.76
C GLU A 61 10.58 -16.39 -5.41
N GLY A 62 9.33 -15.88 -5.37
CA GLY A 62 8.98 -14.57 -5.92
C GLY A 62 9.52 -13.35 -5.17
N VAL A 63 10.07 -13.50 -3.95
CA VAL A 63 10.24 -12.37 -2.99
C VAL A 63 11.64 -12.28 -2.36
N TRP A 64 12.73 -12.62 -3.06
CA TRP A 64 14.08 -12.64 -2.47
C TRP A 64 15.15 -11.84 -3.21
N GLY A 65 15.56 -10.76 -2.57
CA GLY A 65 16.96 -10.34 -2.53
C GLY A 65 17.60 -10.80 -1.23
N GLY A 66 18.07 -12.05 -1.18
CA GLY A 66 18.90 -12.60 -0.09
C GLY A 66 18.18 -12.99 1.22
N TYR A 67 18.83 -13.88 1.98
CA TYR A 67 18.47 -14.20 3.36
C TYR A 67 18.87 -13.04 4.28
N ALA A 68 17.96 -12.08 4.44
CA ALA A 68 18.11 -10.97 5.38
C ALA A 68 18.05 -11.51 6.82
N SER A 69 19.07 -11.20 7.62
CA SER A 69 19.25 -11.64 9.01
C SER A 69 18.38 -10.84 10.01
N ASP A 70 17.09 -10.69 9.72
CA ASP A 70 16.11 -9.98 10.54
C ASP A 70 14.85 -10.84 10.69
N HIS A 71 14.61 -11.34 11.91
CA HIS A 71 13.44 -12.14 12.27
C HIS A 71 12.11 -11.46 11.86
N ARG A 72 12.03 -10.13 11.99
CA ARG A 72 10.84 -9.34 11.58
C ARG A 72 10.64 -9.31 10.07
N SER A 73 11.62 -9.73 9.27
CA SER A 73 11.48 -9.93 7.83
C SER A 73 10.85 -11.29 7.53
N ASN A 74 11.29 -12.35 8.21
CA ASN A 74 10.77 -13.70 8.05
C ASN A 74 9.29 -13.80 8.44
N VAL A 75 8.92 -13.33 9.63
CA VAL A 75 7.52 -13.34 10.11
C VAL A 75 6.60 -12.59 9.13
N LYS A 76 7.05 -11.47 8.53
CA LYS A 76 6.27 -10.73 7.54
C LYS A 76 6.13 -11.46 6.21
N LYS A 77 7.15 -12.19 5.74
CA LYS A 77 7.06 -13.05 4.55
C LYS A 77 6.03 -14.16 4.76
N PHE A 78 6.09 -14.84 5.90
CA PHE A 78 5.07 -15.85 6.28
C PHE A 78 3.66 -15.24 6.28
N LEU A 79 3.45 -14.12 6.97
CA LEU A 79 2.15 -13.46 7.03
C LEU A 79 1.64 -12.97 5.66
N SER A 80 2.51 -12.60 4.71
CA SER A 80 2.07 -12.31 3.34
C SER A 80 1.54 -13.55 2.61
N VAL A 81 2.15 -14.73 2.80
CA VAL A 81 1.64 -15.99 2.23
C VAL A 81 0.28 -16.36 2.84
N ILE A 82 0.15 -16.29 4.17
CA ILE A 82 -1.12 -16.51 4.87
C ILE A 82 -2.23 -15.57 4.37
N ALA A 83 -1.90 -14.29 4.12
CA ALA A 83 -2.84 -13.33 3.56
C ALA A 83 -3.25 -13.62 2.10
N GLU A 84 -2.32 -14.08 1.26
CA GLU A 84 -2.63 -14.54 -0.12
C GLU A 84 -3.51 -15.80 -0.13
N MET A 85 -3.35 -16.68 0.87
CA MET A 85 -4.21 -17.86 1.08
C MET A 85 -5.58 -17.52 1.68
N GLY A 86 -5.83 -16.26 2.07
CA GLY A 86 -7.08 -15.84 2.73
C GLY A 86 -7.26 -16.41 4.15
N LEU A 87 -6.18 -16.87 4.78
CA LEU A 87 -6.18 -17.49 6.11
C LEU A 87 -6.11 -16.43 7.24
N PRO A 88 -6.55 -16.76 8.47
CA PRO A 88 -6.45 -15.87 9.62
C PRO A 88 -4.98 -15.67 10.04
N GLY A 89 -4.40 -14.52 9.71
CA GLY A 89 -3.07 -14.12 10.17
C GLY A 89 -3.07 -13.43 11.54
N PHE A 90 -1.90 -13.38 12.17
CA PHE A 90 -1.65 -12.69 13.44
C PHE A 90 -0.80 -11.41 13.25
N SER A 91 -0.71 -10.56 14.26
CA SER A 91 0.18 -9.39 14.27
C SER A 91 1.58 -9.78 14.69
N VAL A 92 2.62 -9.18 14.09
CA VAL A 92 4.03 -9.41 14.52
C VAL A 92 4.21 -9.15 16.03
N LYS A 93 3.42 -8.22 16.61
CA LYS A 93 3.42 -7.97 18.05
C LYS A 93 2.87 -9.10 18.91
N ASP A 94 1.99 -9.94 18.35
CA ASP A 94 1.42 -11.07 19.09
C ASP A 94 2.51 -12.12 19.39
N LEU A 95 3.48 -12.22 18.47
CA LEU A 95 4.65 -13.09 18.57
C LEU A 95 5.82 -12.46 19.36
N GLU A 96 5.83 -11.14 19.57
CA GLU A 96 6.82 -10.43 20.39
C GLU A 96 6.38 -10.32 21.86
N GLU A 97 5.12 -9.92 22.12
CA GLU A 97 4.64 -9.52 23.45
C GLU A 97 3.18 -9.95 23.75
N GLY A 98 2.53 -10.73 22.88
CA GLY A 98 1.08 -11.00 22.94
C GLY A 98 0.65 -12.45 23.18
N SER A 99 -0.65 -12.69 23.04
CA SER A 99 -1.28 -14.00 23.24
C SER A 99 -0.97 -14.95 22.09
N MET A 100 -0.46 -16.15 22.41
CA MET A 100 -0.18 -17.19 21.41
C MET A 100 -1.45 -17.76 20.77
N SER A 101 -2.64 -17.51 21.33
CA SER A 101 -3.92 -17.98 20.77
C SER A 101 -4.09 -17.63 19.29
N SER A 102 -3.82 -16.39 18.87
CA SER A 102 -3.90 -15.97 17.46
C SER A 102 -2.91 -16.71 16.54
N ILE A 103 -1.77 -17.13 17.09
CA ILE A 103 -0.69 -17.82 16.36
C ILE A 103 -1.03 -19.32 16.23
N VAL A 104 -1.53 -19.93 17.31
CA VAL A 104 -2.06 -21.29 17.32
C VAL A 104 -3.24 -21.43 16.36
N GLU A 105 -4.20 -20.50 16.36
CA GLU A 105 -5.31 -20.47 15.40
C GLU A 105 -4.81 -20.33 13.95
N CYS A 106 -3.82 -19.47 13.68
CA CYS A 106 -3.22 -19.30 12.35
C CYS A 106 -2.55 -20.61 11.86
N LEU A 107 -1.78 -21.28 12.71
CA LEU A 107 -1.07 -22.51 12.38
C LEU A 107 -2.04 -23.70 12.20
N LEU A 108 -3.06 -23.83 13.04
CA LEU A 108 -4.11 -24.84 12.87
C LEU A 108 -4.94 -24.58 11.61
N ALA A 109 -5.29 -23.33 11.30
CA ALA A 109 -5.98 -22.99 10.05
C ALA A 109 -5.12 -23.27 8.80
N LEU A 110 -3.79 -23.10 8.88
CA LEU A 110 -2.86 -23.51 7.82
C LEU A 110 -2.81 -25.05 7.67
N ARG A 111 -2.67 -25.79 8.78
CA ARG A 111 -2.73 -27.26 8.81
C ARG A 111 -4.00 -27.79 8.15
N ASP A 112 -5.15 -27.27 8.57
CA ASP A 112 -6.46 -27.77 8.18
C ASP A 112 -6.76 -27.45 6.70
N ASN A 113 -6.28 -26.31 6.19
CA ASN A 113 -6.34 -25.95 4.77
C ASN A 113 -5.51 -26.92 3.89
N VAL A 114 -4.24 -27.18 4.26
CA VAL A 114 -3.41 -28.16 3.52
C VAL A 114 -3.96 -29.58 3.63
N SER A 115 -4.54 -29.94 4.79
CA SER A 115 -5.22 -31.23 5.00
C SER A 115 -6.45 -31.39 4.10
N ALA A 116 -7.25 -30.33 3.93
CA ALA A 116 -8.36 -30.32 2.98
C ALA A 116 -7.89 -30.46 1.52
N GLY A 117 -6.73 -29.87 1.18
CA GLY A 117 -6.10 -29.98 -0.14
C GLY A 117 -5.69 -31.40 -0.57
N LEU A 118 -5.64 -32.35 0.36
CA LEU A 118 -5.36 -33.77 0.10
C LEU A 118 -6.62 -34.66 -0.01
N GLY A 119 -7.83 -34.09 0.18
CA GLY A 119 -9.08 -34.85 0.20
C GLY A 119 -9.61 -35.32 -1.17
N GLU A 120 -9.28 -34.63 -2.26
CA GLU A 120 -9.80 -34.93 -3.60
C GLU A 120 -8.71 -35.30 -4.61
N ASN A 121 -8.25 -36.56 -4.61
CA ASN A 121 -7.79 -37.22 -5.84
C ASN A 121 -7.65 -38.76 -5.72
N MET A 122 -8.71 -39.50 -6.08
CA MET A 122 -8.61 -40.93 -6.40
C MET A 122 -9.65 -41.35 -7.46
N SER A 123 -9.56 -40.76 -8.67
CA SER A 123 -10.16 -41.36 -9.87
C SER A 123 -9.38 -41.03 -11.15
N ASN A 124 -8.35 -41.85 -11.40
CA ASN A 124 -8.02 -42.40 -12.72
C ASN A 124 -7.56 -41.48 -13.89
N TYR A 125 -6.23 -41.47 -14.05
CA TYR A 125 -5.50 -41.69 -15.33
C TYR A 125 -5.29 -40.58 -16.39
N ALA A 126 -4.03 -40.56 -16.86
CA ALA A 126 -3.59 -40.33 -18.25
C ALA A 126 -3.43 -38.90 -18.84
N ALA A 127 -2.33 -38.26 -18.44
CA ALA A 127 -1.23 -37.85 -19.34
C ALA A 127 -1.46 -36.90 -20.56
N LYS A 128 -1.01 -35.64 -20.36
CA LYS A 128 0.02 -34.94 -21.18
C LYS A 128 -0.16 -34.75 -22.71
N THR A 129 -0.58 -33.52 -23.09
CA THR A 129 0.16 -32.51 -23.94
C THR A 129 0.64 -32.82 -25.39
N PRO A 130 0.94 -31.82 -26.26
CA PRO A 130 0.53 -30.39 -26.31
C PRO A 130 0.19 -29.81 -27.73
N SER A 131 -0.11 -28.49 -27.76
CA SER A 131 0.19 -27.47 -28.80
C SER A 131 -0.48 -27.46 -30.21
N ARG A 132 -1.26 -26.38 -30.47
CA ARG A 132 -1.11 -25.27 -31.49
C ARG A 132 -0.61 -25.59 -32.95
N PRO A 133 -0.90 -24.77 -34.01
CA PRO A 133 -1.58 -23.44 -34.05
C PRO A 133 -2.43 -23.06 -35.31
N VAL A 134 -2.99 -21.82 -35.31
CA VAL A 134 -3.50 -20.96 -36.43
C VAL A 134 -4.78 -21.39 -37.20
N ALA A 135 -5.50 -20.38 -37.73
CA ALA A 135 -6.67 -20.44 -38.63
C ALA A 135 -6.20 -20.37 -40.14
N PRO A 136 -6.95 -19.97 -41.22
CA PRO A 136 -8.13 -19.08 -41.27
C PRO A 136 -9.26 -19.38 -42.32
N VAL A 137 -10.35 -18.60 -42.21
CA VAL A 137 -11.18 -18.03 -43.31
C VAL A 137 -12.15 -18.92 -44.16
N SER A 138 -13.23 -18.24 -44.60
CA SER A 138 -14.17 -18.53 -45.70
C SER A 138 -15.40 -19.44 -45.46
N THR A 139 -16.56 -18.79 -45.52
CA THR A 139 -17.86 -19.28 -46.04
C THR A 139 -17.84 -19.29 -47.59
N PRO A 140 -18.89 -19.74 -48.33
CA PRO A 140 -20.19 -20.30 -47.92
C PRO A 140 -20.52 -21.68 -48.56
N GLY A 141 -21.70 -22.25 -48.27
CA GLY A 141 -22.22 -23.42 -49.00
C GLY A 141 -23.59 -23.88 -48.50
N ARG A 142 -24.51 -24.26 -49.42
CA ARG A 142 -25.92 -24.57 -49.09
C ARG A 142 -26.29 -25.98 -49.61
N ARG A 143 -27.07 -26.73 -48.82
CA ARG A 143 -27.85 -27.96 -49.16
C ARG A 143 -27.08 -29.28 -49.41
N SER A 144 -27.35 -30.27 -48.55
CA SER A 144 -28.14 -31.52 -48.79
C SER A 144 -28.11 -32.19 -50.19
N PRO A 145 -28.28 -33.53 -50.34
CA PRO A 145 -29.02 -34.44 -49.43
C PRO A 145 -28.44 -35.88 -49.25
N GLY A 146 -29.26 -36.80 -48.69
CA GLY A 146 -29.05 -38.24 -48.43
C GLY A 146 -29.73 -38.59 -47.09
N GLU A 147 -30.78 -39.42 -46.95
CA GLU A 147 -31.08 -40.79 -47.44
C GLU A 147 -30.10 -41.84 -46.85
N ASP A 148 -30.50 -43.02 -46.37
CA ASP A 148 -31.76 -43.79 -46.56
C ASP A 148 -32.63 -43.97 -45.29
N ARG A 149 -33.91 -44.40 -45.26
CA ARG A 149 -34.90 -45.05 -46.18
C ARG A 149 -34.91 -46.60 -46.34
N ARG A 150 -35.99 -47.18 -45.77
CA ARG A 150 -36.72 -48.41 -46.18
C ARG A 150 -36.12 -49.81 -45.92
N ARG A 151 -36.85 -50.54 -45.06
CA ARG A 151 -37.68 -51.73 -45.40
C ARG A 151 -37.13 -52.64 -46.51
N GLY A 152 -36.78 -53.87 -46.13
CA GLY A 152 -36.38 -54.92 -47.07
C GLY A 152 -37.53 -55.70 -47.75
N LEU A 153 -37.09 -56.61 -48.63
CA LEU A 153 -37.80 -57.65 -49.40
C LEU A 153 -38.63 -57.23 -50.63
N TRP A 154 -38.46 -58.01 -51.69
CA TRP A 154 -39.20 -58.07 -52.96
C TRP A 154 -39.76 -59.50 -53.12
N ASP A 155 -40.73 -59.72 -54.01
CA ASP A 155 -40.47 -60.45 -55.27
C ASP A 155 -41.64 -60.31 -56.28
N ALA A 156 -41.37 -60.55 -57.58
CA ALA A 156 -42.27 -60.85 -58.70
C ALA A 156 -43.55 -59.98 -58.98
N LYS A 157 -43.95 -59.66 -60.22
CA LYS A 157 -43.44 -59.98 -61.57
C LYS A 157 -44.05 -59.04 -62.64
N SER A 158 -43.23 -58.48 -63.55
CA SER A 158 -43.49 -58.16 -64.99
C SER A 158 -44.68 -57.26 -65.43
N PRO A 159 -44.65 -56.67 -66.66
CA PRO A 159 -43.56 -55.98 -67.40
C PRO A 159 -44.09 -54.63 -68.05
N GLN A 160 -43.44 -53.86 -68.94
CA GLN A 160 -42.15 -53.93 -69.66
C GLN A 160 -41.65 -52.53 -70.14
N ARG A 161 -40.31 -52.34 -70.13
CA ARG A 161 -39.40 -51.56 -71.02
C ARG A 161 -39.96 -50.48 -71.98
N SER A 162 -39.46 -49.23 -72.11
CA SER A 162 -38.13 -48.56 -72.04
C SER A 162 -37.55 -48.17 -73.43
N PRO A 163 -37.05 -46.93 -73.67
CA PRO A 163 -36.72 -46.41 -75.02
C PRO A 163 -35.22 -46.32 -75.38
N LEU A 164 -34.93 -46.08 -76.67
CA LEU A 164 -33.65 -45.62 -77.27
C LEU A 164 -33.96 -44.88 -78.62
N LEU A 165 -33.02 -44.25 -79.36
CA LEU A 165 -31.91 -43.30 -79.09
C LEU A 165 -31.22 -42.98 -80.44
N SER A 166 -31.07 -41.71 -80.83
CA SER A 166 -30.24 -41.22 -81.97
C SER A 166 -30.63 -41.62 -83.41
N GLY A 167 -29.98 -41.00 -84.42
CA GLY A 167 -30.14 -41.27 -85.86
C GLY A 167 -29.16 -40.43 -86.71
N GLN A 168 -29.08 -40.64 -88.05
CA GLN A 168 -28.27 -39.77 -88.95
C GLN A 168 -28.50 -40.02 -90.48
N LYS A 169 -28.18 -38.98 -91.29
CA LYS A 169 -27.77 -38.94 -92.74
C LYS A 169 -28.80 -38.87 -93.91
N ALA A 170 -28.62 -37.79 -94.71
CA ALA A 170 -28.48 -37.72 -96.20
C ALA A 170 -29.60 -37.16 -97.15
N ASN A 171 -29.21 -36.09 -97.87
CA ASN A 171 -29.41 -35.71 -99.30
C ASN A 171 -30.72 -35.14 -99.95
N GLU A 172 -30.48 -34.10 -100.78
CA GLU A 172 -31.08 -33.72 -102.10
C GLU A 172 -32.41 -32.89 -102.22
N VAL A 173 -32.79 -32.51 -103.47
CA VAL A 173 -33.02 -31.08 -103.92
C VAL A 173 -34.04 -30.89 -105.10
N PHE A 174 -34.71 -29.69 -105.24
CA PHE A 174 -35.48 -29.09 -106.41
C PHE A 174 -36.96 -29.53 -106.76
N GLN A 175 -37.88 -28.80 -107.46
CA GLN A 175 -38.05 -27.35 -107.85
C GLN A 175 -39.55 -26.81 -108.05
N PHE A 176 -40.08 -26.49 -109.27
CA PHE A 176 -41.26 -25.58 -109.56
C PHE A 176 -42.40 -26.11 -110.56
N LYS A 177 -43.16 -25.29 -111.37
CA LYS A 177 -44.60 -25.50 -111.88
C LYS A 177 -44.96 -25.34 -113.44
N ARG A 178 -46.05 -25.99 -114.00
CA ARG A 178 -46.98 -25.73 -115.24
C ARG A 178 -46.61 -26.02 -116.78
N GLY A 179 -47.55 -26.31 -117.77
CA GLY A 179 -47.35 -26.31 -119.32
C GLY A 179 -48.39 -26.93 -120.41
N GLN A 180 -48.32 -26.64 -121.80
CA GLN A 180 -49.10 -27.09 -123.09
C GLN A 180 -48.38 -26.79 -124.52
N TYR A 181 -48.72 -26.88 -125.89
CA TYR A 181 -49.80 -27.23 -126.97
C TYR A 181 -49.28 -27.22 -128.55
N THR A 182 -50.07 -27.44 -129.69
CA THR A 182 -49.95 -27.03 -131.23
C THR A 182 -50.19 -28.00 -132.53
N ASP A 183 -50.04 -27.59 -133.87
CA ASP A 183 -50.87 -27.92 -135.16
C ASP A 183 -50.26 -28.31 -136.65
N LEU A 184 -50.80 -27.91 -137.89
CA LEU A 184 -50.84 -28.64 -139.29
C LEU A 184 -50.72 -27.92 -140.77
N PRO A 185 -50.37 -28.57 -141.98
CA PRO A 185 -50.26 -28.01 -143.44
C PRO A 185 -50.48 -28.89 -144.82
N ALA A 186 -50.59 -28.37 -146.13
CA ALA A 186 -50.61 -29.10 -147.53
C ALA A 186 -50.59 -28.31 -148.97
N ALA A 187 -50.28 -28.89 -150.23
CA ALA A 187 -50.43 -28.29 -151.68
C ALA A 187 -50.12 -29.07 -153.09
N LYS A 188 -50.90 -28.96 -154.24
CA LYS A 188 -50.56 -29.00 -155.77
C LYS A 188 -51.77 -29.11 -156.81
N ILE A 189 -51.84 -28.36 -157.95
CA ILE A 189 -52.98 -28.31 -158.97
C ILE A 189 -52.56 -28.08 -160.48
N SER A 190 -53.50 -28.20 -161.47
CA SER A 190 -53.50 -27.84 -162.93
C SER A 190 -52.67 -28.67 -163.93
N GLU A 191 -53.10 -29.01 -165.16
CA GLU A 191 -54.36 -28.80 -165.95
C GLU A 191 -54.86 -30.13 -166.57
N MET A 192 -56.06 -30.13 -167.17
CA MET A 192 -56.62 -30.99 -168.23
C MET A 192 -57.89 -30.23 -168.68
N ILE A 193 -58.13 -30.05 -169.98
CA ILE A 193 -59.05 -29.02 -170.50
C ILE A 193 -60.02 -29.56 -171.59
N GLN A 194 -61.32 -29.14 -171.66
CA GLN A 194 -62.44 -29.35 -172.68
C GLN A 194 -63.68 -30.41 -172.52
N SER A 195 -64.95 -30.29 -172.96
CA SER A 195 -66.15 -31.26 -172.84
C SER A 195 -65.99 -32.71 -173.40
N ASN A 196 -66.82 -33.77 -173.24
CA ASN A 196 -68.26 -34.01 -172.89
C ASN A 196 -68.47 -35.47 -172.36
N SER A 197 -69.51 -35.92 -171.62
CA SER A 197 -70.77 -35.39 -171.03
C SER A 197 -70.90 -35.93 -169.56
N LEU A 198 -71.69 -35.44 -168.58
CA LEU A 198 -73.14 -35.17 -168.45
C LEU A 198 -73.99 -36.44 -168.76
N ASP A 199 -74.48 -37.26 -167.80
CA ASP A 199 -74.72 -37.01 -166.36
C ASP A 199 -74.19 -38.09 -165.39
N ASN A 200 -74.30 -39.38 -165.73
CA ASN A 200 -74.25 -40.50 -164.76
C ASN A 200 -72.82 -40.95 -164.39
N ALA A 201 -71.85 -40.03 -164.37
CA ALA A 201 -70.45 -40.35 -164.63
C ALA A 201 -69.43 -39.38 -163.96
N PRO A 202 -68.14 -39.77 -163.79
CA PRO A 202 -67.35 -39.34 -162.62
C PRO A 202 -66.85 -37.88 -162.59
N THR A 203 -67.35 -37.09 -161.64
CA THR A 203 -67.25 -35.62 -161.50
C THR A 203 -65.87 -35.02 -161.14
N GLN A 204 -64.76 -35.65 -161.55
CA GLN A 204 -63.52 -34.88 -161.81
C GLN A 204 -62.67 -35.47 -162.93
N SER A 205 -62.63 -36.79 -163.12
CA SER A 205 -61.99 -37.38 -164.32
C SER A 205 -62.83 -37.13 -165.58
N LEU A 206 -64.16 -37.23 -165.49
CA LEU A 206 -65.05 -36.73 -166.53
C LEU A 206 -65.26 -35.21 -166.46
N LEU A 207 -64.60 -34.51 -165.54
CA LEU A 207 -64.49 -33.05 -165.54
C LEU A 207 -63.05 -32.58 -165.85
N ARG A 208 -62.23 -33.55 -166.24
CA ARG A 208 -60.96 -33.49 -166.96
C ARG A 208 -61.03 -34.35 -168.24
N VAL A 209 -62.25 -34.74 -168.63
CA VAL A 209 -62.65 -35.28 -169.95
C VAL A 209 -63.90 -34.56 -170.49
N VAL A 210 -64.81 -34.05 -169.64
CA VAL A 210 -65.58 -32.81 -169.90
C VAL A 210 -64.76 -31.55 -169.55
N ASN A 211 -63.53 -31.78 -169.08
CA ASN A 211 -62.39 -30.92 -169.38
C ASN A 211 -61.22 -31.78 -169.99
N GLY A 212 -61.47 -32.57 -171.06
CA GLY A 212 -60.56 -33.15 -172.07
C GLY A 212 -60.95 -33.11 -173.59
N ILE A 213 -62.18 -32.76 -174.10
CA ILE A 213 -62.49 -32.67 -175.58
C ILE A 213 -63.32 -31.45 -176.21
N LEU A 214 -64.22 -30.65 -175.58
CA LEU A 214 -64.80 -29.30 -176.03
C LEU A 214 -63.98 -28.60 -177.13
N ASP A 215 -62.84 -27.99 -176.79
CA ASP A 215 -62.12 -27.08 -177.70
C ASP A 215 -61.47 -27.84 -178.88
N GLU A 216 -61.41 -29.17 -178.86
CA GLU A 216 -61.05 -30.02 -180.01
C GLU A 216 -62.28 -30.56 -180.76
N SER A 217 -63.43 -30.77 -180.09
CA SER A 217 -64.73 -31.09 -180.72
C SER A 217 -65.47 -29.85 -181.27
N ILE A 218 -65.02 -28.67 -180.88
CA ILE A 218 -65.11 -27.39 -181.58
C ILE A 218 -64.57 -27.54 -183.01
N GLU A 219 -63.51 -28.32 -183.16
CA GLU A 219 -62.48 -28.04 -184.15
C GLU A 219 -62.50 -29.04 -185.30
N ARG A 220 -62.56 -30.33 -184.96
CA ARG A 220 -62.07 -31.39 -185.84
C ARG A 220 -63.11 -32.41 -186.29
N LYS A 221 -64.31 -31.92 -186.66
CA LYS A 221 -64.63 -31.66 -188.09
C LYS A 221 -66.00 -30.98 -188.34
N ARG A 222 -66.10 -30.37 -189.53
CA ARG A 222 -67.34 -29.80 -190.11
C ARG A 222 -68.34 -30.90 -190.41
N GLY A 223 -69.63 -30.62 -190.22
CA GLY A 223 -70.62 -31.68 -190.11
C GLY A 223 -70.37 -32.40 -188.77
N GLU A 224 -70.74 -31.83 -187.62
CA GLU A 224 -71.93 -30.97 -187.42
C GLU A 224 -71.83 -29.84 -186.34
N ILE A 225 -70.69 -29.58 -185.67
CA ILE A 225 -70.69 -28.91 -184.33
C ILE A 225 -69.94 -27.53 -184.28
N PRO A 226 -70.42 -26.47 -183.57
CA PRO A 226 -69.78 -25.13 -183.55
C PRO A 226 -69.40 -24.50 -182.18
N HIS A 227 -68.35 -23.65 -182.19
CA HIS A 227 -67.72 -22.95 -181.04
C HIS A 227 -68.63 -22.31 -179.97
N ARG A 228 -69.81 -21.77 -180.33
CA ARG A 228 -70.59 -20.95 -179.40
C ARG A 228 -71.44 -21.78 -178.43
N VAL A 229 -71.84 -22.99 -178.84
CA VAL A 229 -72.42 -24.02 -177.96
C VAL A 229 -71.35 -24.49 -176.96
N VAL A 230 -70.10 -24.55 -177.42
CA VAL A 230 -68.96 -25.00 -176.63
C VAL A 230 -68.58 -24.01 -175.52
N TYR A 231 -68.51 -22.71 -175.78
CA TYR A 231 -68.17 -21.72 -174.75
C TYR A 231 -69.13 -21.74 -173.53
N LEU A 232 -70.39 -22.13 -173.73
CA LEU A 232 -71.40 -22.26 -172.66
C LEU A 232 -71.31 -23.60 -171.91
N LEU A 233 -71.11 -24.71 -172.62
CA LEU A 233 -70.91 -26.04 -172.01
C LEU A 233 -69.76 -26.05 -170.99
N ARG A 234 -68.73 -25.20 -171.17
CA ARG A 234 -67.57 -25.12 -170.27
C ARG A 234 -67.92 -24.70 -168.83
N ASN A 235 -68.76 -23.66 -168.70
CA ASN A 235 -69.02 -23.02 -167.41
C ASN A 235 -70.01 -23.81 -166.55
N VAL A 236 -71.04 -24.41 -167.15
CA VAL A 236 -72.01 -25.28 -166.46
C VAL A 236 -71.30 -26.45 -165.79
N VAL A 237 -70.31 -27.00 -166.48
CA VAL A 237 -69.57 -28.18 -166.06
C VAL A 237 -68.70 -27.89 -164.82
N GLN A 238 -68.04 -26.73 -164.75
CA GLN A 238 -67.27 -26.34 -163.56
C GLN A 238 -68.11 -26.17 -162.28
N GLU A 239 -69.36 -25.73 -162.38
CA GLU A 239 -70.22 -25.47 -161.20
C GLU A 239 -70.77 -26.75 -160.56
N ILE A 240 -70.99 -27.81 -161.34
CA ILE A 240 -71.45 -29.11 -160.82
C ILE A 240 -70.35 -29.75 -159.92
N GLU A 241 -69.08 -29.55 -160.27
CA GLU A 241 -67.92 -29.97 -159.48
C GLU A 241 -67.89 -29.32 -158.10
N HIS A 242 -68.13 -28.01 -158.06
CA HIS A 242 -68.16 -27.20 -156.85
C HIS A 242 -69.24 -27.68 -155.88
N ARG A 243 -70.44 -27.97 -156.40
CA ARG A 243 -71.60 -28.38 -155.56
C ARG A 243 -71.48 -29.79 -155.01
N ILE A 244 -71.03 -30.77 -155.80
CA ILE A 244 -70.89 -32.15 -155.29
C ILE A 244 -69.75 -32.23 -154.26
N SER A 245 -68.70 -31.42 -154.37
CA SER A 245 -67.67 -31.33 -153.33
C SER A 245 -68.16 -30.66 -152.04
N ILE A 246 -69.11 -29.73 -152.11
CA ILE A 246 -69.77 -29.14 -150.93
C ILE A 246 -70.79 -30.12 -150.30
N GLN A 247 -71.53 -30.89 -151.11
CA GLN A 247 -72.41 -31.95 -150.58
C GLN A 247 -71.63 -33.20 -150.12
N ALA A 248 -70.35 -33.34 -150.49
CA ALA A 248 -69.51 -34.46 -150.08
C ALA A 248 -69.20 -34.48 -148.58
N GLU A 249 -69.19 -33.32 -147.91
CA GLU A 249 -69.07 -33.22 -146.46
C GLU A 249 -70.42 -33.51 -145.75
N HIS A 250 -71.53 -33.48 -146.50
CA HIS A 250 -72.88 -33.81 -146.03
C HIS A 250 -73.31 -35.27 -146.30
N ILE A 251 -72.79 -35.94 -147.35
CA ILE A 251 -73.21 -37.33 -147.70
C ILE A 251 -72.02 -38.33 -147.74
N ARG A 252 -70.76 -37.93 -147.49
CA ARG A 252 -69.83 -38.88 -146.81
C ARG A 252 -70.07 -38.92 -145.29
N ASN A 253 -70.88 -37.99 -144.81
CA ASN A 253 -71.74 -38.07 -143.62
C ASN A 253 -73.05 -38.88 -143.89
N GLN A 254 -73.10 -39.70 -144.96
CA GLN A 254 -74.12 -40.76 -145.16
C GLN A 254 -73.67 -41.80 -146.22
N ASN A 255 -73.03 -42.87 -145.77
CA ASN A 255 -72.34 -43.87 -146.60
C ASN A 255 -71.04 -43.35 -147.23
N SER A 256 -70.81 -43.60 -148.52
CA SER A 256 -69.49 -43.99 -149.05
C SER A 256 -68.83 -45.16 -148.26
N ILE A 257 -69.64 -45.87 -147.46
CA ILE A 257 -69.68 -47.33 -147.45
C ILE A 257 -69.60 -47.77 -148.91
N ILE A 258 -68.38 -48.08 -149.31
CA ILE A 258 -68.12 -48.98 -150.42
C ILE A 258 -67.50 -50.23 -149.77
N LYS A 259 -68.17 -51.39 -149.81
CA LYS A 259 -68.60 -52.09 -151.04
C LYS A 259 -67.42 -52.47 -151.94
N THR A 260 -66.20 -52.48 -151.38
CA THR A 260 -64.98 -53.13 -151.92
C THR A 260 -64.27 -53.99 -150.87
N ARG A 261 -64.92 -54.29 -149.74
CA ARG A 261 -64.51 -55.37 -148.82
C ARG A 261 -65.61 -56.28 -148.28
N GLU A 262 -66.83 -56.11 -148.78
CA GLU A 262 -67.66 -57.28 -149.13
C GLU A 262 -66.83 -58.24 -150.01
N ASP A 263 -66.16 -57.71 -151.03
CA ASP A 263 -65.59 -58.55 -152.10
C ASP A 263 -64.33 -59.34 -151.73
N LYS A 264 -63.57 -58.96 -150.68
CA LYS A 264 -62.46 -59.83 -150.22
C LYS A 264 -62.90 -60.95 -149.27
N TYR A 265 -64.09 -60.89 -148.70
CA TYR A 265 -64.73 -62.06 -148.08
C TYR A 265 -65.59 -62.86 -149.08
N ARG A 266 -66.15 -62.22 -150.13
CA ARG A 266 -66.56 -62.91 -151.36
C ARG A 266 -65.40 -63.70 -152.00
N SER A 267 -64.16 -63.24 -151.83
CA SER A 267 -62.93 -63.92 -152.28
C SER A 267 -62.46 -65.08 -151.37
N LYS A 268 -63.18 -65.43 -150.29
CA LYS A 268 -62.86 -66.62 -149.47
C LYS A 268 -64.06 -67.52 -149.17
N ILE A 269 -65.27 -66.97 -149.13
CA ILE A 269 -66.51 -67.73 -148.92
C ILE A 269 -67.48 -67.53 -150.11
N LYS A 270 -66.94 -67.57 -151.33
CA LYS A 270 -67.63 -68.22 -152.46
C LYS A 270 -67.22 -69.70 -152.62
N ALA A 271 -66.12 -70.11 -151.97
CA ALA A 271 -65.64 -71.50 -151.95
C ALA A 271 -66.43 -72.44 -151.01
N LEU A 272 -67.57 -71.98 -150.47
CA LEU A 272 -68.57 -72.78 -149.76
C LEU A 272 -70.01 -72.46 -150.21
N GLU A 273 -70.19 -71.72 -151.31
CA GLU A 273 -71.51 -71.38 -151.88
C GLU A 273 -72.06 -72.55 -152.72
N THR A 274 -71.86 -73.81 -152.28
CA THR A 274 -72.08 -75.00 -153.12
C THR A 274 -72.26 -76.30 -152.30
N LEU A 275 -73.28 -76.34 -151.44
CA LEU A 275 -73.97 -77.51 -150.80
C LEU A 275 -74.69 -76.98 -149.52
N VAL A 276 -76.02 -76.87 -149.35
CA VAL A 276 -77.26 -77.07 -150.14
C VAL A 276 -78.31 -76.09 -149.53
N ASN A 277 -79.23 -75.35 -150.18
CA ASN A 277 -79.80 -75.23 -151.54
C ASN A 277 -81.23 -75.84 -151.71
N GLY A 278 -82.27 -75.01 -151.56
CA GLY A 278 -83.72 -75.37 -151.64
C GLY A 278 -84.36 -75.52 -150.24
N THR A 279 -85.62 -75.17 -149.98
CA THR A 279 -86.81 -74.89 -150.82
C THR A 279 -87.62 -73.72 -150.22
N ASN A 280 -88.08 -72.69 -150.96
CA ASN A 280 -89.23 -72.62 -151.90
C ASN A 280 -90.62 -72.73 -151.20
N GLU A 281 -91.69 -72.04 -151.61
CA GLU A 281 -91.88 -70.80 -152.40
C GLU A 281 -93.40 -70.46 -152.41
N GLU A 282 -93.72 -69.17 -152.56
CA GLU A 282 -94.98 -68.64 -153.14
C GLU A 282 -96.34 -69.01 -152.53
N ASN A 283 -97.37 -68.26 -152.95
CA ASN A 283 -98.80 -68.39 -152.63
C ASN A 283 -99.21 -68.11 -151.15
N GLU A 284 -100.30 -67.38 -150.87
CA GLU A 284 -101.22 -66.72 -151.80
C GLU A 284 -101.82 -65.41 -151.27
N MET A 285 -102.56 -64.79 -152.18
CA MET A 285 -103.24 -63.52 -152.06
C MET A 285 -104.32 -63.48 -150.98
N ALA A 286 -104.57 -62.25 -150.55
CA ALA A 286 -105.73 -61.81 -149.80
C ALA A 286 -107.09 -62.39 -150.26
N ILE A 287 -108.06 -62.41 -149.34
CA ILE A 287 -109.38 -61.81 -149.63
C ILE A 287 -110.09 -61.31 -148.35
N ASN A 288 -110.57 -60.07 -148.44
CA ASN A 288 -111.63 -59.38 -147.68
C ASN A 288 -111.87 -59.64 -146.17
N ARG A 289 -111.40 -58.69 -145.34
CA ARG A 289 -112.20 -57.52 -144.87
C ARG A 289 -113.66 -57.78 -144.41
N LEU A 290 -113.93 -57.37 -143.16
CA LEU A 290 -115.23 -57.09 -142.50
C LEU A 290 -115.80 -58.17 -141.54
N GLU A 291 -115.37 -58.15 -140.27
CA GLU A 291 -116.21 -58.19 -139.04
C GLU A 291 -115.32 -58.05 -137.78
N LEU A 292 -115.15 -56.86 -137.21
CA LEU A 292 -115.97 -56.18 -136.19
C LEU A 292 -115.73 -56.58 -134.71
N VAL A 293 -115.05 -55.67 -133.99
CA VAL A 293 -115.52 -55.03 -132.73
C VAL A 293 -115.60 -55.86 -131.42
N LYS A 294 -115.58 -57.21 -131.43
CA LYS A 294 -115.91 -57.97 -130.20
C LYS A 294 -114.81 -58.21 -129.15
N VAL A 295 -113.52 -57.99 -129.46
CA VAL A 295 -112.41 -58.48 -128.62
C VAL A 295 -111.81 -57.43 -127.64
N GLU A 296 -112.01 -56.14 -127.86
CA GLU A 296 -111.36 -55.09 -127.04
C GLU A 296 -111.99 -54.86 -125.64
N LYS A 297 -113.15 -55.46 -125.33
CA LYS A 297 -113.91 -55.09 -124.12
C LYS A 297 -113.41 -55.74 -122.81
N SER A 298 -112.80 -56.93 -122.83
CA SER A 298 -112.54 -57.70 -121.60
C SER A 298 -111.20 -57.41 -120.90
N LYS A 299 -110.19 -56.86 -121.59
CA LYS A 299 -108.84 -56.63 -121.03
C LYS A 299 -108.73 -55.44 -120.04
N ILE A 300 -109.85 -54.87 -119.61
CA ILE A 300 -109.90 -53.74 -118.67
C ILE A 300 -109.99 -54.22 -117.21
N ASP A 301 -110.71 -55.30 -116.91
CA ASP A 301 -110.95 -55.74 -115.52
C ASP A 301 -109.68 -56.27 -114.83
N GLU A 302 -108.75 -56.88 -115.56
CA GLU A 302 -107.49 -57.42 -115.03
C GLU A 302 -106.66 -56.37 -114.26
N ARG A 303 -106.69 -55.10 -114.72
CA ARG A 303 -105.85 -54.02 -114.16
C ARG A 303 -106.30 -53.57 -112.77
N ARG A 304 -107.55 -53.84 -112.38
CA ARG A 304 -108.12 -53.32 -111.14
C ARG A 304 -107.61 -54.04 -109.88
N LYS A 305 -107.20 -55.31 -110.04
CA LYS A 305 -106.90 -56.23 -108.93
C LYS A 305 -105.51 -56.06 -108.29
N ILE A 306 -104.58 -55.41 -109.00
CA ILE A 306 -103.20 -55.22 -108.52
C ILE A 306 -103.12 -54.04 -107.53
N GLY A 307 -103.93 -53.00 -107.72
CA GLY A 307 -103.87 -51.77 -106.90
C GLY A 307 -104.27 -51.93 -105.42
N GLU A 308 -104.95 -53.01 -105.04
CA GLU A 308 -105.38 -53.25 -103.65
C GLU A 308 -104.30 -53.91 -102.78
N GLN A 309 -103.25 -54.52 -103.37
CA GLN A 309 -102.22 -55.22 -102.61
C GLN A 309 -101.16 -54.28 -102.00
N ASP A 310 -100.76 -53.21 -102.69
CA ASP A 310 -99.70 -52.30 -102.21
C ASP A 310 -100.10 -51.49 -100.97
N MET A 311 -101.39 -51.14 -100.84
CA MET A 311 -101.94 -50.39 -99.69
C MET A 311 -101.67 -51.10 -98.35
N VAL A 312 -101.78 -52.43 -98.33
CA VAL A 312 -101.67 -53.25 -97.11
C VAL A 312 -100.24 -53.31 -96.58
N ARG A 313 -99.24 -53.18 -97.47
CA ARG A 313 -97.82 -53.22 -97.08
C ARG A 313 -97.41 -51.98 -96.29
N LEU A 314 -97.75 -50.79 -96.79
CA LEU A 314 -97.32 -49.51 -96.20
C LEU A 314 -97.86 -49.29 -94.79
N MET A 315 -99.07 -49.78 -94.48
CA MET A 315 -99.64 -49.69 -93.13
C MET A 315 -98.78 -50.41 -92.07
N ARG A 316 -98.25 -51.60 -92.40
CA ARG A 316 -97.42 -52.40 -91.48
C ARG A 316 -96.01 -51.83 -91.31
N GLU A 317 -95.49 -51.12 -92.32
CA GLU A 317 -94.23 -50.39 -92.22
C GLU A 317 -94.38 -49.14 -91.33
N LYS A 318 -95.53 -48.44 -91.37
CA LYS A 318 -95.86 -47.32 -90.47
C LYS A 318 -95.96 -47.72 -88.99
N GLU A 319 -96.70 -48.79 -88.68
CA GLU A 319 -96.94 -49.26 -87.31
C GLU A 319 -95.65 -49.60 -86.56
N ASN A 320 -94.66 -50.19 -87.25
CA ASN A 320 -93.34 -50.46 -86.68
C ASN A 320 -92.49 -49.20 -86.42
N ALA A 321 -92.70 -48.13 -87.20
CA ALA A 321 -92.02 -46.86 -86.97
C ALA A 321 -92.59 -46.12 -85.75
N GLU A 322 -93.91 -46.16 -85.54
CA GLU A 322 -94.54 -45.53 -84.38
C GLU A 322 -94.14 -46.21 -83.06
N ASN A 323 -94.02 -47.55 -83.05
CA ASN A 323 -93.55 -48.31 -81.89
C ASN A 323 -92.07 -48.10 -81.54
N THR A 324 -91.21 -47.75 -82.50
CA THR A 324 -89.78 -47.45 -82.21
C THR A 324 -89.59 -46.03 -81.68
N VAL A 325 -90.40 -45.06 -82.13
CA VAL A 325 -90.40 -43.69 -81.60
C VAL A 325 -90.85 -43.65 -80.13
N THR A 326 -91.88 -44.39 -79.75
CA THR A 326 -92.37 -44.41 -78.35
C THR A 326 -91.36 -45.01 -77.37
N ASN A 327 -90.63 -46.06 -77.76
CA ASN A 327 -89.56 -46.61 -76.92
C ASN A 327 -88.41 -45.60 -76.73
N LEU A 328 -87.94 -44.95 -77.80
CA LEU A 328 -86.90 -43.92 -77.72
C LEU A 328 -87.32 -42.72 -76.85
N GLN A 329 -88.61 -42.33 -76.88
CA GLN A 329 -89.14 -41.31 -76.00
C GLN A 329 -89.09 -41.71 -74.51
N GLN A 330 -89.36 -42.98 -74.18
CA GLN A 330 -89.23 -43.49 -72.81
C GLN A 330 -87.77 -43.55 -72.36
N GLU A 331 -86.85 -44.01 -73.20
CA GLU A 331 -85.40 -44.02 -72.90
C GLU A 331 -84.86 -42.61 -72.64
N ILE A 332 -85.24 -41.64 -73.48
CA ILE A 332 -84.89 -40.22 -73.28
C ILE A 332 -85.47 -39.72 -71.94
N GLN A 333 -86.73 -40.01 -71.62
CA GLN A 333 -87.36 -39.52 -70.38
C GLN A 333 -86.72 -40.11 -69.11
N VAL A 334 -86.31 -41.38 -69.13
CA VAL A 334 -85.55 -42.02 -68.04
C VAL A 334 -84.15 -41.40 -67.93
N MET A 335 -83.44 -41.25 -69.05
CA MET A 335 -82.09 -40.68 -69.06
C MET A 335 -82.06 -39.21 -68.62
N SER A 336 -83.05 -38.40 -69.02
CA SER A 336 -83.21 -37.02 -68.52
C SER A 336 -83.40 -36.98 -67.01
N ARG A 337 -84.21 -37.88 -66.43
CA ARG A 337 -84.41 -37.95 -64.97
C ARG A 337 -83.10 -38.30 -64.25
N MET A 338 -82.38 -39.31 -64.73
CA MET A 338 -81.06 -39.70 -64.18
C MET A 338 -80.03 -38.55 -64.22
N PHE A 339 -80.05 -37.72 -65.27
CA PHE A 339 -79.18 -36.54 -65.37
C PHE A 339 -79.61 -35.37 -64.49
N GLU A 340 -80.90 -35.22 -64.19
CA GLU A 340 -81.42 -34.25 -63.23
C GLU A 340 -80.99 -34.63 -61.81
N GLU A 341 -81.27 -35.87 -61.39
CA GLU A 341 -80.89 -36.43 -60.08
C GLU A 341 -79.37 -36.39 -59.85
N TYR A 342 -78.57 -36.65 -60.89
CA TYR A 342 -77.11 -36.52 -60.82
C TYR A 342 -76.65 -35.05 -60.67
N ARG A 343 -77.34 -34.10 -61.30
CA ARG A 343 -77.03 -32.66 -61.16
C ARG A 343 -77.32 -32.19 -59.75
N GLU A 344 -78.51 -32.49 -59.22
CA GLU A 344 -78.91 -32.14 -57.85
C GLU A 344 -77.91 -32.68 -56.82
N GLN A 345 -77.51 -33.94 -56.94
CA GLN A 345 -76.47 -34.54 -56.06
C GLN A 345 -75.10 -33.87 -56.18
N MET A 346 -74.73 -33.33 -57.35
CA MET A 346 -73.46 -32.64 -57.54
C MET A 346 -73.52 -31.19 -57.04
N GLU A 347 -74.67 -30.54 -57.18
CA GLU A 347 -74.94 -29.20 -56.64
C GLU A 347 -74.97 -29.22 -55.11
N GLU A 348 -75.66 -30.21 -54.50
CA GLU A 348 -75.66 -30.42 -53.04
C GLU A 348 -74.23 -30.64 -52.50
N LYS A 349 -73.46 -31.56 -53.10
CA LYS A 349 -72.06 -31.83 -52.70
C LYS A 349 -71.16 -30.61 -52.88
N THR A 350 -71.42 -29.77 -53.88
CA THR A 350 -70.67 -28.52 -54.09
C THR A 350 -71.02 -27.52 -52.99
N SER A 351 -72.31 -27.32 -52.70
CA SER A 351 -72.78 -26.42 -51.64
C SER A 351 -72.27 -26.84 -50.26
N GLN A 352 -72.32 -28.13 -49.91
CA GLN A 352 -71.74 -28.67 -48.66
C GLN A 352 -70.22 -28.44 -48.57
N MET A 353 -69.50 -28.54 -49.70
CA MET A 353 -68.06 -28.26 -49.76
C MET A 353 -67.77 -26.76 -49.59
N GLU A 354 -68.56 -25.87 -50.21
CA GLU A 354 -68.43 -24.42 -50.05
C GLU A 354 -68.74 -23.96 -48.63
N GLU A 355 -69.75 -24.52 -47.97
CA GLU A 355 -70.02 -24.22 -46.54
C GLU A 355 -68.85 -24.69 -45.66
N HIS A 356 -68.37 -25.92 -45.84
CA HIS A 356 -67.22 -26.42 -45.09
C HIS A 356 -65.92 -25.61 -45.34
N LEU A 357 -65.66 -25.18 -46.58
CA LEU A 357 -64.51 -24.34 -46.92
C LEU A 357 -64.63 -22.92 -46.36
N THR A 358 -65.83 -22.31 -46.39
CA THR A 358 -66.03 -20.98 -45.80
C THR A 358 -66.02 -21.01 -44.28
N LEU A 359 -66.45 -22.10 -43.63
CA LEU A 359 -66.26 -22.33 -42.21
C LEU A 359 -64.77 -22.44 -41.86
N ARG A 360 -64.01 -23.25 -42.62
CA ARG A 360 -62.54 -23.38 -42.48
C ARG A 360 -61.79 -22.08 -42.71
N ALA A 361 -62.24 -21.23 -43.65
CA ALA A 361 -61.67 -19.92 -43.88
C ALA A 361 -61.86 -19.00 -42.65
N LYS A 362 -63.08 -18.92 -42.10
CA LYS A 362 -63.38 -18.15 -40.88
C LYS A 362 -62.60 -18.64 -39.66
N GLU A 363 -62.44 -19.96 -39.51
CA GLU A 363 -61.60 -20.57 -38.46
C GLU A 363 -60.12 -20.13 -38.61
N ALA A 364 -59.58 -20.18 -39.83
CA ALA A 364 -58.21 -19.74 -40.11
C ALA A 364 -58.00 -18.22 -39.91
N GLU A 365 -58.97 -17.38 -40.29
CA GLU A 365 -58.95 -15.93 -40.05
C GLU A 365 -59.00 -15.58 -38.55
N PHE A 366 -59.83 -16.29 -37.78
CA PHE A 366 -59.89 -16.15 -36.33
C PHE A 366 -58.56 -16.55 -35.66
N LEU A 367 -57.99 -17.70 -36.03
CA LEU A 367 -56.70 -18.16 -35.51
C LEU A 367 -55.55 -17.21 -35.92
N LEU A 368 -55.55 -16.69 -37.15
CA LEU A 368 -54.59 -15.70 -37.60
C LEU A 368 -54.69 -14.39 -36.79
N THR A 369 -55.91 -13.94 -36.50
CA THR A 369 -56.17 -12.73 -35.70
C THR A 369 -55.72 -12.92 -34.25
N GLN A 370 -56.03 -14.07 -33.65
CA GLN A 370 -55.56 -14.43 -32.31
C GLN A 370 -54.03 -14.60 -32.24
N SER A 371 -53.41 -15.07 -33.32
CA SER A 371 -51.95 -15.19 -33.43
C SER A 371 -51.29 -13.81 -33.51
N LYS A 372 -51.78 -12.91 -34.37
CA LYS A 372 -51.32 -11.51 -34.48
C LYS A 372 -51.36 -10.78 -33.13
N LYS A 373 -52.50 -10.84 -32.42
CA LYS A 373 -52.66 -10.22 -31.10
C LYS A 373 -51.63 -10.75 -30.08
N ARG A 374 -51.33 -12.05 -30.10
CA ARG A 374 -50.29 -12.64 -29.25
C ARG A 374 -48.86 -12.25 -29.65
N VAL A 375 -48.61 -11.96 -30.92
CA VAL A 375 -47.31 -11.39 -31.36
C VAL A 375 -47.18 -9.96 -30.85
N GLU A 376 -48.19 -9.11 -31.02
CA GLU A 376 -48.21 -7.72 -30.51
C GLU A 376 -48.02 -7.66 -28.97
N GLU A 377 -48.68 -8.56 -28.23
CA GLU A 377 -48.52 -8.72 -26.78
C GLU A 377 -47.09 -9.14 -26.37
N VAL A 378 -46.43 -10.02 -27.15
CA VAL A 378 -45.05 -10.46 -26.89
C VAL A 378 -44.02 -9.39 -27.30
N GLU A 379 -44.24 -8.69 -28.42
CA GLU A 379 -43.37 -7.61 -28.89
C GLU A 379 -43.39 -6.44 -27.89
N THR A 380 -44.58 -5.96 -27.50
CA THR A 380 -44.71 -4.89 -26.51
C THR A 380 -44.15 -5.27 -25.13
N ALA A 381 -44.32 -6.52 -24.69
CA ALA A 381 -43.68 -7.02 -23.46
C ALA A 381 -42.14 -7.07 -23.58
N SER A 382 -41.61 -7.50 -24.73
CA SER A 382 -40.17 -7.54 -25.03
C SER A 382 -39.55 -6.15 -25.07
N GLU A 383 -40.20 -5.18 -25.73
CA GLU A 383 -39.76 -3.78 -25.75
C GLU A 383 -39.75 -3.17 -24.34
N LEU A 384 -40.81 -3.39 -23.55
CA LEU A 384 -40.87 -2.92 -22.17
C LEU A 384 -39.75 -3.55 -21.31
N GLN A 385 -39.49 -4.86 -21.47
CA GLN A 385 -38.41 -5.53 -20.76
C GLN A 385 -37.03 -5.01 -21.18
N SER A 386 -36.82 -4.75 -22.48
CA SER A 386 -35.61 -4.14 -23.03
C SER A 386 -35.37 -2.72 -22.47
N GLN A 387 -36.42 -1.88 -22.41
CA GLN A 387 -36.36 -0.57 -21.79
C GLN A 387 -36.03 -0.64 -20.29
N LEU A 388 -36.59 -1.61 -19.55
CA LEU A 388 -36.29 -1.83 -18.14
C LEU A 388 -34.84 -2.28 -17.93
N TRP A 389 -34.32 -3.19 -18.77
CA TRP A 389 -32.91 -3.58 -18.74
C TRP A 389 -31.97 -2.42 -19.10
N SER A 390 -32.31 -1.61 -20.09
CA SER A 390 -31.55 -0.40 -20.47
C SER A 390 -31.50 0.61 -19.32
N LYS A 391 -32.63 0.90 -18.68
CA LYS A 391 -32.69 1.74 -17.45
C LYS A 391 -31.80 1.17 -16.35
N LYS A 392 -31.95 -0.12 -16.02
CA LYS A 392 -31.15 -0.81 -14.98
C LYS A 392 -29.65 -0.79 -15.28
N ALA A 393 -29.24 -1.01 -16.52
CA ALA A 393 -27.85 -0.93 -16.95
C ALA A 393 -27.26 0.49 -16.83
N ASN A 394 -28.05 1.52 -17.15
CA ASN A 394 -27.64 2.92 -16.96
C ASN A 394 -27.52 3.30 -15.46
N THR A 395 -28.41 2.81 -14.60
CA THR A 395 -28.30 2.98 -13.15
C THR A 395 -27.03 2.31 -12.60
N PHE A 396 -26.74 1.06 -13.02
CA PHE A 396 -25.49 0.38 -12.63
C PHE A 396 -24.24 1.11 -13.15
N ARG A 397 -24.25 1.63 -14.39
CA ARG A 397 -23.14 2.42 -14.93
C ARG A 397 -22.88 3.66 -14.09
N SER A 398 -23.91 4.46 -13.79
CA SER A 398 -23.78 5.65 -12.95
C SER A 398 -23.29 5.32 -11.54
N PHE A 399 -23.73 4.22 -10.94
CA PHE A 399 -23.20 3.75 -9.66
C PHE A 399 -21.70 3.41 -9.74
N MET A 400 -21.28 2.67 -10.77
CA MET A 400 -19.87 2.28 -10.96
C MET A 400 -18.96 3.50 -11.24
N ASP A 401 -19.43 4.46 -12.03
CA ASP A 401 -18.68 5.70 -12.30
C ASP A 401 -18.57 6.58 -11.03
N ASN A 402 -19.60 6.64 -10.20
CA ASN A 402 -19.54 7.31 -8.89
C ASN A 402 -18.56 6.62 -7.93
N GLN A 403 -18.60 5.28 -7.81
CA GLN A 403 -17.63 4.52 -7.00
C GLN A 403 -16.19 4.74 -7.48
N LYS A 404 -15.97 4.78 -8.79
CA LYS A 404 -14.67 5.07 -9.41
C LYS A 404 -14.15 6.47 -9.10
N LEU A 405 -15.04 7.47 -8.99
CA LEU A 405 -14.69 8.81 -8.50
C LEU A 405 -14.30 8.78 -7.02
N SER A 406 -15.13 8.21 -6.14
CA SER A 406 -14.82 8.12 -4.70
C SER A 406 -13.50 7.41 -4.42
N ILE A 407 -13.20 6.31 -5.12
CA ILE A 407 -11.91 5.59 -5.02
C ILE A 407 -10.73 6.47 -5.48
N LYS A 408 -10.91 7.29 -6.53
CA LYS A 408 -9.89 8.22 -7.00
C LYS A 408 -9.61 9.32 -5.97
N ASP A 409 -10.66 9.87 -5.36
CA ASP A 409 -10.54 10.97 -4.39
C ASP A 409 -9.90 10.47 -3.07
N ILE A 410 -10.29 9.28 -2.61
CA ILE A 410 -9.62 8.58 -1.48
C ILE A 410 -8.14 8.34 -1.78
N ARG A 411 -7.78 7.94 -3.02
CA ARG A 411 -6.39 7.74 -3.43
C ARG A 411 -5.57 9.04 -3.42
N ILE A 412 -6.16 10.15 -3.87
CA ILE A 412 -5.52 11.47 -3.84
C ILE A 412 -5.32 11.93 -2.38
N SER A 413 -6.35 11.81 -1.54
CA SER A 413 -6.27 12.13 -0.11
C SER A 413 -5.21 11.30 0.61
N SER A 414 -5.16 9.99 0.36
CA SER A 414 -4.12 9.08 0.89
C SER A 414 -2.70 9.48 0.47
N GLN A 415 -2.50 9.97 -0.76
CA GLN A 415 -1.20 10.49 -1.19
C GLN A 415 -0.84 11.83 -0.51
N SER A 416 -1.81 12.72 -0.27
CA SER A 416 -1.60 13.97 0.50
C SER A 416 -1.17 13.65 1.94
N ILE A 417 -1.96 12.84 2.64
CA ILE A 417 -1.68 12.39 4.02
C ILE A 417 -0.29 11.75 4.12
N LYS A 418 0.12 10.96 3.13
CA LYS A 418 1.47 10.36 3.09
C LYS A 418 2.58 11.42 2.93
N GLN A 419 2.37 12.45 2.13
CA GLN A 419 3.33 13.56 1.98
C GLN A 419 3.40 14.42 3.25
N GLU A 420 2.26 14.74 3.85
CA GLU A 420 2.15 15.48 5.12
C GLU A 420 2.84 14.72 6.26
N MET A 421 2.64 13.40 6.34
CA MET A 421 3.30 12.55 7.34
C MET A 421 4.83 12.51 7.15
N PHE A 422 5.33 12.48 5.91
CA PHE A 422 6.77 12.59 5.63
C PHE A 422 7.33 13.97 6.01
N ALA A 423 6.62 15.06 5.71
CA ALA A 423 7.03 16.41 6.09
C ALA A 423 7.08 16.56 7.62
N LEU A 424 6.08 16.03 8.33
CA LEU A 424 6.03 15.99 9.79
C LEU A 424 7.18 15.14 10.36
N GLN A 425 7.50 13.99 9.76
CA GLN A 425 8.61 13.14 10.19
C GLN A 425 9.97 13.85 10.05
N MET A 426 10.19 14.64 8.99
CA MET A 426 11.41 15.43 8.86
C MET A 426 11.45 16.57 9.89
N LYS A 427 10.34 17.28 10.10
CA LYS A 427 10.26 18.35 11.12
C LYS A 427 10.60 17.83 12.53
N TRP A 428 10.08 16.66 12.93
CA TRP A 428 10.43 16.02 14.21
C TRP A 428 11.90 15.57 14.27
N ARG A 429 12.49 15.08 13.16
CA ARG A 429 13.92 14.75 13.10
C ARG A 429 14.78 15.97 13.35
N ASP A 430 14.44 17.10 12.74
CA ASP A 430 15.18 18.35 12.88
C ASP A 430 15.03 18.94 14.28
N GLU A 431 13.82 18.92 14.85
CA GLU A 431 13.56 19.33 16.25
C GLU A 431 14.33 18.47 17.26
N ILE A 432 14.33 17.14 17.12
CA ILE A 432 15.13 16.24 17.98
C ILE A 432 16.63 16.51 17.83
N SER A 433 17.10 16.79 16.60
CA SER A 433 18.51 17.11 16.34
C SER A 433 18.93 18.44 16.99
N ASN A 434 18.08 19.47 16.91
CA ASN A 434 18.31 20.76 17.56
C ASN A 434 18.32 20.62 19.09
N ILE A 435 17.36 19.89 19.68
CA ILE A 435 17.35 19.58 21.12
C ILE A 435 18.64 18.85 21.54
N GLY A 436 19.18 17.96 20.70
CA GLY A 436 20.47 17.30 20.94
C GLY A 436 21.67 18.26 20.94
N LEU A 437 21.67 19.28 20.06
CA LEU A 437 22.69 20.32 20.03
C LEU A 437 22.59 21.26 21.24
N ASP A 438 21.39 21.71 21.59
CA ASP A 438 21.14 22.58 22.75
C ASP A 438 21.50 21.87 24.06
N LEU A 439 21.11 20.61 24.22
CA LEU A 439 21.45 19.78 25.38
C LEU A 439 22.97 19.59 25.50
N LYS A 440 23.68 19.39 24.37
CA LYS A 440 25.14 19.32 24.38
C LYS A 440 25.75 20.65 24.83
N GLY A 441 25.29 21.78 24.29
CA GLY A 441 25.76 23.11 24.71
C GLY A 441 25.56 23.37 26.20
N LEU A 442 24.45 22.88 26.78
CA LEU A 442 24.17 22.96 28.21
C LEU A 442 25.10 22.05 29.05
N VAL A 443 25.42 20.84 28.57
CA VAL A 443 26.40 19.95 29.22
C VAL A 443 27.80 20.56 29.18
N ASP A 444 28.26 21.00 28.00
CA ASP A 444 29.57 21.64 27.82
C ASP A 444 29.69 22.88 28.75
N ALA A 445 28.63 23.68 28.90
CA ALA A 445 28.59 24.80 29.84
C ALA A 445 28.64 24.36 31.32
N ALA A 446 27.90 23.31 31.70
CA ALA A 446 27.86 22.80 33.07
C ALA A 446 29.17 22.15 33.53
N GLU A 447 29.93 21.54 32.61
CA GLU A 447 31.28 21.04 32.88
C GLU A 447 32.27 22.19 33.11
N ASN A 448 32.29 23.17 32.20
CA ASN A 448 33.14 24.35 32.31
C ASN A 448 32.85 25.17 33.59
N TYR A 449 31.59 25.24 34.02
CA TYR A 449 31.19 25.90 35.27
C TYR A 449 31.93 25.34 36.52
N HIS A 450 32.24 24.04 36.57
CA HIS A 450 33.05 23.47 37.66
C HIS A 450 34.51 23.95 37.63
N GLY A 451 35.11 24.07 36.44
CA GLY A 451 36.45 24.64 36.28
C GLY A 451 36.49 26.11 36.75
N VAL A 452 35.52 26.89 36.31
CA VAL A 452 35.33 28.29 36.72
C VAL A 452 35.08 28.42 38.22
N LEU A 453 34.34 27.51 38.87
CA LEU A 453 34.19 27.51 40.33
C LEU A 453 35.49 27.23 41.07
N ALA A 454 36.31 26.27 40.59
CA ALA A 454 37.60 25.95 41.20
C ALA A 454 38.62 27.08 41.01
N GLU A 455 38.65 27.72 39.85
CA GLU A 455 39.48 28.90 39.59
C GLU A 455 39.04 30.11 40.43
N ASN A 456 37.74 30.39 40.51
CA ASN A 456 37.22 31.43 41.41
C ASN A 456 37.57 31.14 42.88
N GLN A 457 37.52 29.89 43.33
CA GLN A 457 37.97 29.52 44.68
C GLN A 457 39.47 29.83 44.87
N LYS A 458 40.33 29.52 43.89
CA LYS A 458 41.75 29.84 43.95
C LYS A 458 41.98 31.36 44.00
N LEU A 459 41.47 32.11 43.02
CA LEU A 459 41.65 33.57 42.90
C LEU A 459 41.11 34.31 44.13
N PHE A 460 39.95 33.89 44.65
CA PHE A 460 39.37 34.44 45.88
C PHE A 460 40.31 34.29 47.08
N ASN A 461 40.97 33.14 47.22
CA ASN A 461 41.90 32.87 48.32
C ASN A 461 43.23 33.62 48.13
N GLU A 462 43.74 33.72 46.90
CA GLU A 462 44.90 34.53 46.53
C GLU A 462 44.67 36.02 46.88
N VAL A 463 43.48 36.56 46.59
CA VAL A 463 43.05 37.92 47.02
C VAL A 463 42.94 38.05 48.55
N GLN A 464 42.72 36.97 49.30
CA GLN A 464 42.82 37.02 50.76
C GLN A 464 44.28 37.00 51.25
N GLU A 465 45.17 36.27 50.61
CA GLU A 465 46.60 36.20 50.99
C GLU A 465 47.32 37.52 50.69
N LEU A 466 47.03 38.15 49.55
CA LEU A 466 47.52 39.49 49.20
C LEU A 466 47.05 40.60 50.17
N LYS A 467 45.97 40.37 50.92
CA LYS A 467 45.48 41.26 51.98
C LYS A 467 46.13 41.03 53.35
N GLY A 468 47.13 40.14 53.43
CA GLY A 468 47.84 39.77 54.66
C GLY A 468 47.14 38.69 55.48
N ASN A 469 47.95 37.80 56.07
CA ASN A 469 47.51 36.70 56.93
C ASN A 469 47.19 37.14 58.37
N ILE A 470 47.75 38.26 58.83
CA ILE A 470 47.23 39.01 59.98
C ILE A 470 46.70 40.34 59.45
N ARG A 471 45.51 40.71 59.91
CA ARG A 471 44.85 41.99 59.63
C ARG A 471 44.39 42.62 60.92
N VAL A 472 44.38 43.95 60.95
CA VAL A 472 43.98 44.75 62.09
C VAL A 472 42.94 45.78 61.61
N TYR A 473 41.72 45.68 62.12
CA TYR A 473 40.62 46.61 61.84
C TYR A 473 40.25 47.37 63.11
N CYS A 474 40.44 48.69 63.09
CA CYS A 474 40.01 49.55 64.20
C CYS A 474 38.52 49.90 64.07
N ARG A 475 37.78 49.92 65.18
CA ARG A 475 36.40 50.41 65.27
C ARG A 475 36.29 51.40 66.42
N VAL A 476 35.84 52.60 66.09
CA VAL A 476 35.48 53.64 67.06
C VAL A 476 34.01 53.46 67.41
N ARG A 477 33.67 53.20 68.68
CA ARG A 477 32.25 53.15 69.06
C ARG A 477 31.64 54.56 69.08
N PRO A 478 30.35 54.75 68.79
CA PRO A 478 29.67 56.01 69.08
C PRO A 478 29.69 56.33 70.58
N PHE A 479 29.50 57.60 70.92
CA PHE A 479 29.26 58.03 72.30
C PHE A 479 27.96 57.42 72.84
N LEU A 480 27.96 57.01 74.10
CA LEU A 480 26.80 56.47 74.79
C LEU A 480 25.95 57.63 75.37
N PRO A 481 24.62 57.43 75.57
CA PRO A 481 23.78 58.42 76.23
C PRO A 481 24.36 58.82 77.59
N GLY A 482 24.65 60.12 77.76
CA GLY A 482 25.27 60.68 78.97
C GLY A 482 26.78 61.00 78.88
N GLN A 483 27.49 60.57 77.83
CA GLN A 483 28.86 61.04 77.56
C GLN A 483 28.85 62.38 76.81
N ASP A 484 29.85 63.25 77.04
CA ASP A 484 29.98 64.50 76.27
C ASP A 484 30.62 64.27 74.90
N GLY A 485 29.77 64.14 73.88
CA GLY A 485 30.18 64.01 72.49
C GLY A 485 30.89 65.24 71.89
N LYS A 486 31.07 66.33 72.63
CA LYS A 486 31.85 67.52 72.20
C LYS A 486 33.35 67.35 72.41
N SER A 487 33.79 66.43 73.27
CA SER A 487 35.20 66.21 73.58
C SER A 487 35.62 64.79 73.17
N THR A 488 36.52 64.69 72.18
CA THR A 488 36.95 63.43 71.59
C THR A 488 38.47 63.28 71.67
N ALA A 489 38.92 62.09 72.06
CA ALA A 489 40.31 61.66 71.96
C ALA A 489 40.68 61.30 70.51
N VAL A 490 39.71 61.02 69.64
CA VAL A 490 39.94 60.80 68.20
C VAL A 490 39.80 62.13 67.47
N ASP A 491 40.91 62.58 66.89
CA ASP A 491 41.05 63.91 66.26
C ASP A 491 40.83 63.85 64.74
N TYR A 492 41.32 62.79 64.09
CA TYR A 492 41.17 62.56 62.66
C TYR A 492 41.09 61.05 62.33
N ILE A 493 40.27 60.69 61.34
CA ILE A 493 40.25 59.37 60.71
C ILE A 493 40.41 59.58 59.20
N GLY A 494 41.48 59.04 58.62
CA GLY A 494 41.79 59.13 57.20
C GLY A 494 41.40 57.89 56.41
N GLU A 495 41.03 58.10 55.16
CA GLU A 495 40.56 57.05 54.23
C GLU A 495 41.58 55.91 54.04
N ASN A 496 42.87 56.23 54.13
CA ASN A 496 44.00 55.29 54.00
C ASN A 496 44.23 54.40 55.24
N GLY A 497 43.24 54.26 56.13
CA GLY A 497 43.32 53.45 57.34
C GLY A 497 44.17 54.08 58.44
N GLU A 498 44.17 55.42 58.53
CA GLU A 498 44.99 56.20 59.47
C GLU A 498 44.11 56.86 60.53
N ILE A 499 44.55 56.91 61.79
CA ILE A 499 43.83 57.53 62.91
C ILE A 499 44.75 58.34 63.81
N LEU A 500 44.37 59.58 64.07
CA LEU A 500 45.07 60.51 64.94
C LEU A 500 44.38 60.57 66.30
N ILE A 501 45.13 60.27 67.36
CA ILE A 501 44.65 60.37 68.74
C ILE A 501 45.25 61.62 69.39
N SER A 502 44.38 62.48 69.93
CA SER A 502 44.73 63.61 70.78
C SER A 502 44.71 63.19 72.25
N ASN A 503 45.76 63.57 72.98
CA ASN A 503 45.96 63.24 74.38
C ASN A 503 46.17 64.51 75.22
N PRO A 504 45.10 65.06 75.85
CA PRO A 504 45.20 66.31 76.61
C PRO A 504 46.06 66.20 77.89
N SER A 505 46.49 64.99 78.30
CA SER A 505 47.47 64.81 79.38
C SER A 505 48.92 65.11 78.97
N LYS A 506 49.17 65.48 77.69
CA LYS A 506 50.49 65.79 77.16
C LYS A 506 50.48 67.03 76.26
N GLN A 507 51.55 67.82 76.33
CA GLN A 507 51.72 69.04 75.53
C GLN A 507 52.71 68.84 74.36
N GLY A 508 52.59 69.68 73.32
CA GLY A 508 53.47 69.64 72.15
C GLY A 508 53.27 68.41 71.26
N LYS A 509 54.32 67.99 70.54
CA LYS A 509 54.26 66.86 69.59
C LYS A 509 53.84 65.53 70.22
N ASP A 510 54.15 65.33 71.50
CA ASP A 510 53.76 64.15 72.27
C ASP A 510 52.27 64.11 72.64
N GLY A 511 51.53 65.21 72.44
CA GLY A 511 50.08 65.29 72.62
C GLY A 511 49.27 64.63 71.50
N TYR A 512 49.88 64.35 70.35
CA TYR A 512 49.21 63.75 69.19
C TYR A 512 49.92 62.46 68.77
N ARG A 513 49.18 61.38 68.50
CA ARG A 513 49.75 60.12 68.01
C ARG A 513 48.93 59.52 66.87
N MET A 514 49.54 59.47 65.69
CA MET A 514 48.99 58.78 64.53
C MET A 514 49.23 57.26 64.64
N PHE A 515 48.28 56.47 64.17
CA PHE A 515 48.38 55.02 63.99
C PHE A 515 47.84 54.63 62.60
N LYS A 516 48.26 53.48 62.06
CA LYS A 516 47.81 52.98 60.75
C LYS A 516 47.45 51.49 60.81
N PHE A 517 46.33 51.12 60.18
CA PHE A 517 45.73 49.78 60.21
C PHE A 517 45.11 49.41 58.86
N ASN A 518 44.72 48.14 58.66
CA ASN A 518 44.18 47.67 57.37
C ASN A 518 42.79 48.24 57.04
N LYS A 519 42.01 48.63 58.05
CA LYS A 519 40.79 49.44 57.92
C LYS A 519 40.47 50.13 59.24
N ILE A 520 39.78 51.27 59.17
CA ILE A 520 39.24 51.96 60.34
C ILE A 520 37.76 52.26 60.10
N PHE A 521 36.92 51.83 61.04
CA PHE A 521 35.49 52.08 61.08
C PHE A 521 35.20 53.24 62.03
N ASN A 522 34.58 54.30 61.50
CA ASN A 522 34.13 55.44 62.31
C ASN A 522 32.85 55.11 63.09
N THR A 523 32.40 56.07 63.91
CA THR A 523 31.27 55.95 64.84
C THR A 523 29.92 55.63 64.21
N HIS A 524 29.75 55.82 62.90
CA HIS A 524 28.49 55.64 62.19
C HIS A 524 28.34 54.27 61.52
N VAL A 525 29.41 53.46 61.47
CA VAL A 525 29.41 52.22 60.67
C VAL A 525 28.61 51.10 61.36
N SER A 526 27.61 50.58 60.63
CA SER A 526 26.67 49.56 61.10
C SER A 526 27.29 48.18 61.27
N GLN A 527 26.53 47.29 61.93
CA GLN A 527 26.86 45.87 62.06
C GLN A 527 26.93 45.15 60.71
N ALA A 528 26.11 45.55 59.74
CA ALA A 528 26.05 44.94 58.42
C ALA A 528 27.28 45.31 57.57
N GLU A 529 27.70 46.57 57.61
CA GLU A 529 28.90 47.04 56.90
C GLU A 529 30.18 46.42 57.48
N VAL A 530 30.33 46.41 58.81
CA VAL A 530 31.46 45.73 59.47
C VAL A 530 31.52 44.24 59.12
N PHE A 531 30.36 43.58 58.98
CA PHE A 531 30.31 42.19 58.52
C PHE A 531 30.69 42.05 57.04
N SER A 532 30.29 42.98 56.17
CA SER A 532 30.55 42.95 54.72
C SER A 532 32.05 42.86 54.40
N ASP A 533 32.90 43.63 55.08
CA ASP A 533 34.36 43.58 54.87
C ASP A 533 35.00 42.24 55.28
N ILE A 534 34.45 41.57 56.29
CA ILE A 534 35.02 40.35 56.88
C ILE A 534 34.35 39.07 56.35
N GLN A 535 33.18 39.16 55.73
CA GLN A 535 32.47 38.04 55.13
C GLN A 535 33.37 37.23 54.15
N PRO A 536 34.21 37.85 53.29
CA PRO A 536 35.16 37.10 52.45
C PRO A 536 36.21 36.31 53.25
N LEU A 537 36.64 36.82 54.40
CA LEU A 537 37.57 36.13 55.29
C LEU A 537 36.89 34.90 55.92
N ILE A 538 35.69 35.09 56.47
CA ILE A 538 34.87 34.02 57.08
C ILE A 538 34.57 32.89 56.08
N ARG A 539 34.21 33.24 54.84
CA ARG A 539 33.92 32.26 53.77
C ARG A 539 35.10 31.36 53.39
N SER A 540 36.34 31.77 53.66
CA SER A 540 37.54 30.92 53.44
C SER A 540 37.50 29.61 54.22
N VAL A 541 36.69 29.52 55.29
CA VAL A 541 36.51 28.31 56.12
C VAL A 541 35.88 27.16 55.32
N LEU A 542 34.92 27.47 54.44
CA LEU A 542 34.29 26.49 53.53
C LEU A 542 35.30 25.90 52.52
N ASP A 543 36.37 26.64 52.22
CA ASP A 543 37.44 26.25 51.32
C ASP A 543 38.58 25.51 52.05
N GLY A 544 38.40 25.19 53.34
CA GLY A 544 39.33 24.41 54.17
C GLY A 544 40.39 25.22 54.92
N PHE A 545 40.32 26.55 54.93
CA PHE A 545 41.28 27.37 55.69
C PHE A 545 40.88 27.49 57.17
N ASN A 546 41.89 27.61 58.03
CA ASN A 546 41.70 28.09 59.40
C ASN A 546 41.55 29.61 59.39
N VAL A 547 40.61 30.15 60.16
CA VAL A 547 40.30 31.58 60.27
C VAL A 547 40.09 31.94 61.74
N CYS A 548 40.64 33.06 62.17
CA CYS A 548 40.46 33.56 63.54
C CYS A 548 40.07 35.04 63.52
N ILE A 549 39.00 35.40 64.22
CA ILE A 549 38.56 36.79 64.37
C ILE A 549 38.40 37.07 65.86
N PHE A 550 39.18 38.01 66.40
CA PHE A 550 39.14 38.34 67.82
C PHE A 550 38.98 39.84 68.09
N ALA A 551 38.12 40.20 69.04
CA ALA A 551 37.93 41.58 69.48
C ALA A 551 38.78 41.89 70.73
N TYR A 552 39.49 43.02 70.71
CA TYR A 552 40.41 43.48 71.76
C TYR A 552 40.18 44.96 72.11
N GLY A 553 40.39 45.32 73.37
CA GLY A 553 40.27 46.68 73.91
C GLY A 553 39.72 46.68 75.34
N GLN A 554 39.58 47.85 75.94
CA GLN A 554 39.03 47.98 77.31
C GLN A 554 37.57 47.48 77.43
N THR A 555 37.12 47.23 78.65
CA THR A 555 35.69 47.10 78.95
C THR A 555 34.94 48.37 78.55
N GLY A 556 33.75 48.20 77.97
CA GLY A 556 32.93 49.30 77.47
C GLY A 556 33.35 49.89 76.11
N SER A 557 34.39 49.40 75.42
CA SER A 557 34.79 49.95 74.11
C SER A 557 34.05 49.38 72.88
N GLY A 558 33.29 48.28 73.02
CA GLY A 558 32.46 47.73 71.92
C GLY A 558 32.81 46.31 71.43
N LYS A 559 33.66 45.56 72.16
CA LYS A 559 34.02 44.17 71.81
C LYS A 559 32.80 43.25 71.58
N THR A 560 32.00 43.03 72.63
CA THR A 560 30.77 42.22 72.57
C THR A 560 29.70 42.80 71.65
N TYR A 561 29.66 44.14 71.48
CA TYR A 561 28.78 44.78 70.50
C TYR A 561 29.14 44.36 69.07
N THR A 562 30.43 44.28 68.73
CA THR A 562 30.86 43.80 67.41
C THR A 562 30.68 42.29 67.29
N MET A 563 31.10 41.49 68.28
CA MET A 563 31.06 40.04 68.18
C MET A 563 29.63 39.48 68.24
N SER A 564 28.82 39.87 69.22
CA SER A 564 27.47 39.33 69.44
C SER A 564 26.35 40.26 68.96
N GLY A 565 26.51 41.58 69.13
CA GLY A 565 25.48 42.58 68.80
C GLY A 565 24.73 43.12 70.03
N PRO A 566 24.12 44.31 69.94
CA PRO A 566 23.35 44.93 71.04
C PRO A 566 21.99 44.27 71.30
N GLY A 567 21.45 43.50 70.37
CA GLY A 567 20.08 43.01 70.40
C GLY A 567 19.88 41.69 69.68
N LYS A 568 18.63 41.20 69.68
CA LYS A 568 18.25 39.91 69.10
C LYS A 568 17.77 40.00 67.65
N SER A 569 17.54 41.21 67.12
CA SER A 569 17.07 41.41 65.74
C SER A 569 18.16 41.08 64.72
N LYS A 570 17.77 40.74 63.48
CA LYS A 570 18.71 40.43 62.40
C LYS A 570 19.50 41.67 61.91
N GLU A 571 19.06 42.87 62.29
CA GLU A 571 19.80 44.12 62.13
C GLU A 571 20.89 44.29 63.20
N ASP A 572 20.57 43.98 64.46
CA ASP A 572 21.52 44.07 65.59
C ASP A 572 22.67 43.05 65.51
N TRP A 573 22.41 41.87 64.94
CA TRP A 573 23.33 40.73 64.95
C TRP A 573 24.79 41.12 64.70
N GLY A 574 25.67 40.76 65.64
CA GLY A 574 27.11 40.88 65.48
C GLY A 574 27.71 39.82 64.56
N VAL A 575 29.04 39.82 64.49
CA VAL A 575 29.85 38.90 63.67
C VAL A 575 29.45 37.43 63.88
N ASN A 576 29.20 37.00 65.12
CA ASN A 576 28.90 35.61 65.49
C ASN A 576 27.66 35.07 64.76
N TYR A 577 26.51 35.75 64.88
CA TYR A 577 25.26 35.31 64.27
C TYR A 577 25.27 35.49 62.74
N ARG A 578 25.88 36.58 62.25
CA ARG A 578 26.02 36.81 60.80
C ARG A 578 26.92 35.77 60.14
N ALA A 579 28.03 35.39 60.78
CA ALA A 579 28.95 34.35 60.29
C ALA A 579 28.26 32.99 60.20
N LEU A 580 27.58 32.56 61.26
CA LEU A 580 26.83 31.30 61.27
C LEU A 580 25.73 31.29 60.19
N ASN A 581 24.91 32.34 60.10
CA ASN A 581 23.88 32.45 59.06
C ASN A 581 24.49 32.39 57.65
N ASP A 582 25.58 33.12 57.38
CA ASP A 582 26.22 33.13 56.04
C ASP A 582 26.81 31.77 55.67
N LEU A 583 27.43 31.07 56.62
CA LEU A 583 27.97 29.73 56.41
C LEU A 583 26.85 28.70 56.12
N PHE A 584 25.74 28.73 56.86
CA PHE A 584 24.58 27.86 56.59
C PHE A 584 23.85 28.22 55.28
N ASP A 585 23.68 29.51 54.98
CA ASP A 585 23.10 29.94 53.69
C ASP A 585 23.92 29.45 52.50
N ILE A 586 25.26 29.41 52.62
CA ILE A 586 26.15 28.95 51.55
C ILE A 586 26.21 27.42 51.48
N SER A 587 26.22 26.71 52.61
CA SER A 587 26.22 25.25 52.59
C SER A 587 24.95 24.70 51.92
N LEU A 588 23.78 25.31 52.20
CA LEU A 588 22.53 25.01 51.51
C LEU A 588 22.57 25.32 50.02
N LYS A 589 23.11 26.48 49.62
CA LYS A 589 23.26 26.87 48.20
C LYS A 589 24.25 25.99 47.42
N ARG A 590 25.27 25.44 48.09
CA ARG A 590 26.31 24.58 47.49
C ARG A 590 26.04 23.08 47.60
N ARG A 591 24.91 22.66 48.20
CA ARG A 591 24.62 21.25 48.54
C ARG A 591 24.71 20.24 47.37
N ASN A 592 24.54 20.69 46.13
CA ASN A 592 24.62 19.85 44.92
C ASN A 592 26.08 19.62 44.46
N THR A 593 27.06 20.30 45.07
CA THR A 593 28.49 20.26 44.72
C THR A 593 29.34 19.83 45.92
N PHE A 594 28.97 20.29 47.12
CA PHE A 594 29.64 19.98 48.37
C PHE A 594 28.64 19.52 49.42
N SER A 595 28.91 18.39 50.07
CA SER A 595 28.28 18.05 51.35
C SER A 595 29.08 18.72 52.48
N TYR A 596 28.39 19.29 53.48
CA TYR A 596 29.02 20.00 54.59
C TYR A 596 28.55 19.48 55.94
N GLU A 597 29.50 19.12 56.78
CA GLU A 597 29.33 18.79 58.19
C GLU A 597 29.86 19.97 59.02
N VAL A 598 29.03 20.50 59.93
CA VAL A 598 29.31 21.73 60.68
C VAL A 598 29.10 21.48 62.17
N GLU A 599 30.19 21.53 62.93
CA GLU A 599 30.17 21.41 64.40
C GLU A 599 30.38 22.79 65.03
N VAL A 600 29.70 23.07 66.15
CA VAL A 600 29.83 24.33 66.88
C VAL A 600 30.20 24.06 68.33
N GLN A 601 31.30 24.65 68.79
CA GLN A 601 31.79 24.56 70.17
C GLN A 601 31.85 25.96 70.78
N MET A 602 31.35 26.12 72.01
CA MET A 602 31.52 27.33 72.82
C MET A 602 32.40 27.02 74.03
N VAL A 603 33.39 27.87 74.30
CA VAL A 603 34.31 27.76 75.45
C VAL A 603 34.46 29.11 76.13
N GLU A 604 34.37 29.12 77.45
CA GLU A 604 34.71 30.28 78.27
C GLU A 604 36.05 30.03 78.98
N ILE A 605 37.03 30.91 78.80
CA ILE A 605 38.27 30.91 79.57
C ILE A 605 38.15 31.98 80.66
N TYR A 606 38.02 31.54 81.91
CA TYR A 606 37.94 32.39 83.09
C TYR A 606 38.97 31.91 84.11
N ASN A 607 39.79 32.83 84.63
CA ASN A 607 40.84 32.53 85.62
C ASN A 607 41.79 31.36 85.23
N GLU A 608 42.26 31.35 83.97
CA GLU A 608 43.06 30.25 83.34
C GLU A 608 42.39 28.85 83.35
N GLN A 609 41.11 28.75 83.73
CA GLN A 609 40.31 27.53 83.64
C GLN A 609 39.38 27.60 82.42
N ALA A 610 39.24 26.48 81.71
CA ALA A 610 38.34 26.37 80.55
C ALA A 610 37.01 25.76 81.00
N ASN A 611 36.00 26.61 81.18
CA ASN A 611 34.65 26.18 81.56
C ASN A 611 33.86 25.80 80.30
N ARG A 612 33.37 24.57 80.27
CA ARG A 612 32.47 24.08 79.21
C ARG A 612 31.05 24.54 79.52
N ALA A 613 30.74 25.78 79.12
CA ALA A 613 29.56 26.49 79.58
C ALA A 613 28.23 25.87 79.07
N VAL A 614 27.55 25.14 79.97
CA VAL A 614 26.15 24.68 79.79
C VAL A 614 25.35 25.13 81.01
N GLY A 615 24.94 26.40 81.01
CA GLY A 615 24.15 26.98 82.10
C GLY A 615 24.01 28.50 81.98
N SER A 616 22.78 29.00 82.07
CA SER A 616 22.46 30.43 82.02
C SER A 616 22.64 31.09 83.39
N THR A 617 23.59 32.01 83.51
CA THR A 617 23.78 32.88 84.70
C THR A 617 24.03 34.34 84.26
N ALA A 618 23.92 35.30 85.20
CA ALA A 618 23.88 36.73 84.90
C ALA A 618 25.08 37.24 84.08
N LEU A 619 24.80 37.85 82.92
CA LEU A 619 25.79 38.05 81.85
C LEU A 619 26.73 39.26 81.97
N ASN A 620 26.41 40.27 82.78
CA ASN A 620 26.96 41.62 82.57
C ASN A 620 28.25 41.96 83.34
N GLU A 621 28.53 41.37 84.52
CA GLU A 621 29.82 41.60 85.22
C GLU A 621 30.89 40.54 84.87
N ARG A 622 30.46 39.35 84.41
CA ARG A 622 31.37 38.23 84.12
C ARG A 622 32.01 38.31 82.74
N SER A 623 31.27 38.77 81.71
CA SER A 623 31.73 38.78 80.31
C SER A 623 32.94 39.70 80.07
N SER A 624 33.05 40.82 80.80
CA SER A 624 34.24 41.68 80.79
C SER A 624 35.50 41.03 81.37
N ARG A 625 35.34 39.92 82.11
CA ARG A 625 36.38 39.23 82.89
C ARG A 625 36.68 37.80 82.41
N SER A 626 36.10 37.40 81.28
CA SER A 626 36.25 36.08 80.65
C SER A 626 36.57 36.22 79.17
N HIS A 627 37.36 35.31 78.59
CA HIS A 627 37.46 35.21 77.12
C HIS A 627 36.41 34.21 76.62
N SER A 628 35.54 34.67 75.73
CA SER A 628 34.49 33.89 75.11
C SER A 628 34.94 33.43 73.72
N ILE A 629 35.09 32.13 73.51
CA ILE A 629 35.58 31.52 72.27
C ILE A 629 34.48 30.67 71.64
N LEU A 630 33.87 31.18 70.58
CA LEU A 630 33.00 30.42 69.69
C LEU A 630 33.86 29.82 68.58
N THR A 631 33.84 28.49 68.44
CA THR A 631 34.56 27.76 67.39
C THR A 631 33.56 27.04 66.49
N VAL A 632 33.73 27.15 65.18
CA VAL A 632 32.94 26.43 64.18
C VAL A 632 33.89 25.58 63.35
N HIS A 633 33.79 24.26 63.46
CA HIS A 633 34.49 23.33 62.59
C HIS A 633 33.62 23.05 61.37
N VAL A 634 34.21 23.10 60.17
CA VAL A 634 33.51 22.86 58.91
C VAL A 634 34.27 21.83 58.12
N ARG A 635 33.66 20.67 57.89
CA ARG A 635 34.18 19.62 57.02
C ARG A 635 33.38 19.62 55.73
N GLY A 636 34.03 19.93 54.61
CA GLY A 636 33.44 19.84 53.27
C GLY A 636 33.87 18.56 52.57
N LEU A 637 32.96 17.91 51.86
CA LEU A 637 33.23 16.82 50.94
C LEU A 637 32.78 17.26 49.54
N ASP A 638 33.72 17.34 48.60
CA ASP A 638 33.44 17.57 47.18
C ASP A 638 32.78 16.32 46.58
N VAL A 639 31.56 16.47 46.06
CA VAL A 639 30.76 15.34 45.57
C VAL A 639 31.25 14.84 44.20
N LYS A 640 31.96 15.67 43.42
CA LYS A 640 32.44 15.31 42.07
C LYS A 640 33.80 14.61 42.09
N ASN A 641 34.72 14.99 42.99
CA ASN A 641 36.06 14.40 43.08
C ASN A 641 36.38 13.66 44.40
N GLY A 642 35.51 13.73 45.41
CA GLY A 642 35.68 13.04 46.69
C GLY A 642 36.74 13.64 47.62
N SER A 643 37.34 14.78 47.29
CA SER A 643 38.29 15.46 48.19
C SER A 643 37.58 16.02 49.43
N THR A 644 38.28 16.00 50.56
CA THR A 644 37.75 16.50 51.85
C THR A 644 38.50 17.76 52.28
N SER A 645 37.79 18.82 52.65
CA SER A 645 38.34 20.01 53.29
C SER A 645 37.98 20.05 54.77
N ARG A 646 38.86 20.58 55.63
CA ARG A 646 38.56 20.90 57.04
C ARG A 646 38.94 22.33 57.39
N GLY A 647 37.96 23.23 57.45
CA GLY A 647 38.12 24.59 57.95
C GLY A 647 37.80 24.68 59.44
N CYS A 648 38.36 25.69 60.10
CA CYS A 648 38.08 26.01 61.50
C CYS A 648 37.96 27.53 61.66
N LEU A 649 36.82 28.01 62.14
CA LEU A 649 36.56 29.41 62.44
C LEU A 649 36.57 29.64 63.95
N HIS A 650 37.51 30.43 64.46
CA HIS A 650 37.45 30.93 65.83
C HIS A 650 36.92 32.37 65.83
N LEU A 651 35.83 32.63 66.56
CA LEU A 651 35.26 33.95 66.82
C LEU A 651 35.37 34.23 68.32
N ILE A 652 36.16 35.23 68.68
CA ILE A 652 36.62 35.43 70.06
C ILE A 652 36.28 36.83 70.54
N ASP A 653 35.56 36.90 71.66
CA ASP A 653 35.36 38.12 72.45
C ASP A 653 36.31 38.04 73.66
N LEU A 654 37.39 38.83 73.66
CA LEU A 654 38.37 38.82 74.75
C LEU A 654 37.84 39.59 75.97
N ALA A 655 38.44 39.35 77.13
CA ALA A 655 38.23 40.15 78.33
C ALA A 655 38.71 41.61 78.17
N GLY A 656 38.42 42.45 79.16
CA GLY A 656 38.96 43.81 79.28
C GLY A 656 40.49 43.88 79.27
N SER A 657 41.05 44.81 78.49
CA SER A 657 42.50 45.08 78.45
C SER A 657 42.96 46.22 79.38
N GLU A 658 42.06 46.74 80.20
CA GLU A 658 42.34 47.81 81.16
C GLU A 658 43.29 47.39 82.29
N ARG A 659 44.09 48.34 82.77
CA ARG A 659 45.09 48.08 83.80
C ARG A 659 44.47 47.95 85.19
N VAL A 660 44.94 46.94 85.93
CA VAL A 660 44.59 46.71 87.35
C VAL A 660 44.85 47.95 88.21
N GLU A 661 45.91 48.72 87.90
CA GLU A 661 46.29 49.98 88.56
C GLU A 661 45.19 51.05 88.56
N ARG A 662 44.26 51.00 87.60
CA ARG A 662 43.12 51.94 87.46
C ARG A 662 41.82 51.39 88.08
N SER A 663 41.87 50.23 88.73
CA SER A 663 40.74 49.64 89.45
C SER A 663 40.95 49.70 90.95
N GLU A 664 39.95 50.15 91.71
CA GLU A 664 39.95 50.13 93.18
C GLU A 664 39.74 48.71 93.75
N ALA A 665 40.18 47.69 93.02
CA ALA A 665 39.92 46.28 93.29
C ALA A 665 40.81 45.77 94.43
N THR A 666 40.17 45.17 95.44
CA THR A 666 40.82 44.54 96.60
C THR A 666 40.40 43.08 96.73
N GLY A 667 41.13 42.31 97.54
CA GLY A 667 40.82 40.90 97.81
C GLY A 667 40.82 40.02 96.55
N ASP A 668 39.80 39.18 96.39
CA ASP A 668 39.74 38.24 95.26
C ASP A 668 39.46 38.90 93.91
N ARG A 669 38.81 40.08 93.87
CA ARG A 669 38.68 40.90 92.65
C ARG A 669 40.04 41.38 92.13
N LEU A 670 41.02 41.60 93.02
CA LEU A 670 42.39 41.93 92.61
C LEU A 670 43.09 40.73 91.95
N LYS A 671 42.91 39.53 92.51
CA LYS A 671 43.43 38.28 91.90
C LYS A 671 42.78 38.02 90.55
N GLU A 672 41.46 38.17 90.45
CA GLU A 672 40.68 38.05 89.21
C GLU A 672 41.26 38.98 88.13
N ALA A 673 41.44 40.27 88.44
CA ALA A 673 42.02 41.28 87.54
C ALA A 673 43.47 40.95 87.11
N GLN A 674 44.29 40.38 88.01
CA GLN A 674 45.64 39.91 87.71
C GLN A 674 45.63 38.68 86.77
N HIS A 675 44.73 37.72 86.98
CA HIS A 675 44.62 36.52 86.13
C HIS A 675 44.10 36.85 84.72
N ILE A 676 43.16 37.79 84.59
CA ILE A 676 42.73 38.32 83.29
C ILE A 676 43.92 38.95 82.58
N ASN A 677 44.61 39.89 83.22
CA ASN A 677 45.75 40.58 82.62
C ASN A 677 46.88 39.62 82.27
N LYS A 678 47.19 38.60 83.08
CA LYS A 678 48.17 37.55 82.75
C LYS A 678 47.91 36.93 81.37
N SER A 679 46.66 36.57 81.08
CA SER A 679 46.29 35.91 79.83
C SER A 679 46.48 36.81 78.60
N LEU A 680 46.24 38.12 78.74
CA LEU A 680 46.48 39.14 77.71
C LEU A 680 47.96 39.55 77.62
N SER A 681 48.70 39.58 78.73
CA SER A 681 50.16 39.76 78.73
C SER A 681 50.86 38.62 77.97
N ALA A 682 50.46 37.37 78.23
CA ALA A 682 50.97 36.21 77.49
C ALA A 682 50.66 36.28 75.99
N LEU A 683 49.51 36.84 75.60
CA LEU A 683 49.20 37.15 74.18
C LEU A 683 50.11 38.27 73.65
N GLY A 684 50.41 39.28 74.46
CA GLY A 684 51.43 40.29 74.20
C GLY A 684 52.83 39.69 73.93
N ASP A 685 53.28 38.75 74.77
CA ASP A 685 54.56 38.06 74.64
C ASP A 685 54.62 37.23 73.34
N VAL A 686 53.54 36.53 73.01
CA VAL A 686 53.40 35.75 71.77
C VAL A 686 53.49 36.66 70.54
N ILE A 687 52.73 37.76 70.51
CA ILE A 687 52.76 38.73 69.41
C ILE A 687 54.14 39.39 69.29
N PHE A 688 54.77 39.74 70.40
CA PHE A 688 56.13 40.31 70.39
C PHE A 688 57.15 39.31 69.85
N ALA A 689 57.13 38.05 70.30
CA ALA A 689 58.02 37.00 69.81
C ALA A 689 57.83 36.72 68.31
N LEU A 690 56.58 36.76 67.82
CA LEU A 690 56.28 36.63 66.39
C LEU A 690 56.77 37.83 65.57
N ALA A 691 56.55 39.06 66.03
CA ALA A 691 57.02 40.27 65.36
C ALA A 691 58.56 40.33 65.27
N GLN A 692 59.26 39.85 66.30
CA GLN A 692 60.73 39.73 66.30
C GLN A 692 61.24 38.47 65.58
N LYS A 693 60.34 37.62 65.04
CA LYS A 693 60.67 36.36 64.36
C LYS A 693 61.52 35.40 65.22
N ASN A 694 61.25 35.38 66.53
CA ASN A 694 61.95 34.53 67.50
C ASN A 694 61.69 33.04 67.23
N ALA A 695 62.74 32.22 67.33
CA ALA A 695 62.66 30.77 67.12
C ALA A 695 61.77 30.01 68.14
N HIS A 696 61.52 30.61 69.31
CA HIS A 696 60.57 30.10 70.31
C HIS A 696 59.50 31.15 70.62
N VAL A 697 58.24 30.77 70.44
CA VAL A 697 57.07 31.62 70.70
C VAL A 697 56.29 31.03 71.89
N PRO A 698 56.03 31.80 72.97
CA PRO A 698 55.59 31.27 74.26
C PRO A 698 54.07 30.96 74.34
N TYR A 699 53.55 30.20 73.36
CA TYR A 699 52.13 29.79 73.29
C TYR A 699 51.60 29.03 74.51
N ARG A 700 52.48 28.52 75.39
CA ARG A 700 52.06 27.79 76.59
C ARG A 700 51.78 28.68 77.80
N ASN A 701 52.09 29.98 77.77
CA ASN A 701 52.03 30.89 78.93
C ASN A 701 50.61 31.14 79.46
N SER A 702 49.56 31.02 78.64
CA SER A 702 48.15 31.04 79.06
C SER A 702 47.31 30.03 78.28
N LYS A 703 46.10 29.71 78.77
CA LYS A 703 45.14 28.89 78.01
C LYS A 703 44.65 29.60 76.75
N LEU A 704 44.55 30.93 76.78
CA LEU A 704 44.22 31.73 75.60
C LEU A 704 45.26 31.56 74.49
N THR A 705 46.56 31.63 74.81
CA THR A 705 47.61 31.47 73.79
C THR A 705 47.80 30.02 73.34
N GLN A 706 47.41 29.03 74.15
CA GLN A 706 47.34 27.63 73.72
C GLN A 706 46.24 27.41 72.66
N VAL A 707 45.05 28.01 72.84
CA VAL A 707 43.97 27.94 71.83
C VAL A 707 44.32 28.73 70.56
N LEU A 708 44.90 29.93 70.72
CA LEU A 708 45.33 30.77 69.60
C LEU A 708 46.56 30.24 68.84
N GLN A 709 47.21 29.15 69.28
CA GLN A 709 48.43 28.63 68.63
C GLN A 709 48.20 28.23 67.16
N SER A 710 47.04 27.65 66.82
CA SER A 710 46.65 27.34 65.44
C SER A 710 46.49 28.60 64.57
N SER A 711 46.09 29.70 65.21
CA SER A 711 45.63 30.94 64.59
C SER A 711 46.76 31.96 64.38
N LEU A 712 47.70 32.00 65.32
CA LEU A 712 48.88 32.86 65.29
C LEU A 712 50.14 32.11 64.82
N GLY A 713 50.10 30.78 64.71
CA GLY A 713 51.21 29.91 64.27
C GLY A 713 51.47 29.85 62.77
N GLY A 714 50.94 30.78 61.96
CA GLY A 714 51.24 30.87 60.53
C GLY A 714 50.52 29.88 59.61
N GLN A 715 49.37 29.33 60.04
CA GLN A 715 48.56 28.42 59.21
C GLN A 715 47.11 28.91 59.00
N ALA A 716 46.72 30.01 59.63
CA ALA A 716 45.37 30.58 59.58
C ALA A 716 45.37 32.02 59.05
N LYS A 717 44.20 32.47 58.59
CA LYS A 717 43.94 33.87 58.24
C LYS A 717 43.30 34.56 59.46
N THR A 718 44.00 35.53 60.04
CA THR A 718 43.67 36.10 61.35
C THR A 718 43.32 37.58 61.26
N LEU A 719 42.26 38.00 61.95
CA LEU A 719 41.78 39.37 62.04
C LEU A 719 41.61 39.80 63.51
N MET A 720 42.26 40.90 63.86
CA MET A 720 42.06 41.60 65.12
C MET A 720 41.10 42.78 64.92
N PHE A 721 39.98 42.77 65.63
CA PHE A 721 39.16 43.96 65.84
C PHE A 721 39.70 44.76 67.04
N VAL A 722 40.06 46.01 66.80
CA VAL A 722 40.58 46.94 67.82
C VAL A 722 39.47 47.91 68.19
N GLN A 723 38.94 47.78 69.41
CA GLN A 723 37.73 48.47 69.83
C GLN A 723 38.12 49.63 70.75
N ILE A 724 37.91 50.88 70.30
CA ILE A 724 38.30 52.08 71.05
C ILE A 724 37.11 52.93 71.49
N ASN A 725 37.23 53.49 72.69
CA ASN A 725 36.32 54.51 73.20
C ASN A 725 36.85 55.90 72.74
N PRO A 726 36.05 56.74 72.06
CA PRO A 726 36.46 58.10 71.70
C PRO A 726 36.52 59.06 72.89
N ASP A 727 36.02 58.68 74.06
CA ASP A 727 36.03 59.48 75.28
C ASP A 727 37.45 59.86 75.75
N VAL A 728 37.63 61.14 76.08
CA VAL A 728 38.88 61.71 76.61
C VAL A 728 39.34 61.03 77.90
N GLU A 729 38.42 60.64 78.80
CA GLU A 729 38.77 59.93 80.04
C GLU A 729 39.38 58.54 79.76
N SER A 730 39.08 57.97 78.60
CA SER A 730 39.59 56.68 78.12
C SER A 730 40.83 56.79 77.23
N CYS A 731 41.34 58.00 76.93
CA CYS A 731 42.44 58.22 75.99
C CYS A 731 43.71 57.39 76.32
N SER A 732 44.06 57.23 77.60
CA SER A 732 45.22 56.42 78.03
C SER A 732 45.10 54.92 77.70
N GLU A 733 43.89 54.36 77.79
CA GLU A 733 43.59 52.97 77.45
C GLU A 733 43.38 52.80 75.94
N THR A 734 42.78 53.77 75.26
CA THR A 734 42.73 53.84 73.78
C THR A 734 44.14 53.87 73.18
N ILE A 735 45.06 54.68 73.70
CA ILE A 735 46.47 54.69 73.26
C ILE A 735 47.18 53.37 73.56
N SER A 736 46.92 52.75 74.72
CA SER A 736 47.52 51.45 75.08
C SER A 736 47.01 50.32 74.17
N THR A 737 45.72 50.36 73.85
CA THR A 737 45.03 49.45 72.92
C THR A 737 45.59 49.57 71.50
N LEU A 738 45.69 50.79 70.98
CA LEU A 738 46.21 51.06 69.64
C LEU A 738 47.72 50.74 69.54
N LYS A 739 48.51 50.95 70.60
CA LYS A 739 49.92 50.50 70.66
C LYS A 739 50.08 48.97 70.62
N PHE A 740 49.13 48.20 71.14
CA PHE A 740 49.15 46.74 71.01
C PHE A 740 48.79 46.32 69.59
N ALA A 741 47.71 46.90 69.03
CA ALA A 741 47.31 46.70 67.64
C ALA A 741 48.42 47.04 66.62
N GLU A 742 49.16 48.12 66.86
CA GLU A 742 50.34 48.55 66.09
C GLU A 742 51.42 47.44 66.04
N ARG A 743 51.64 46.71 67.14
CA ARG A 743 52.55 45.54 67.17
C ARG A 743 51.97 44.32 66.48
N VAL A 744 50.66 44.06 66.60
CA VAL A 744 49.99 42.96 65.89
C VAL A 744 50.06 43.18 64.36
N SER A 745 49.89 44.41 63.89
CA SER A 745 49.95 44.75 62.46
C SER A 745 51.33 44.55 61.83
N GLY A 746 52.39 44.47 62.64
CA GLY A 746 53.76 44.19 62.19
C GLY A 746 54.12 42.70 62.16
N VAL A 747 53.20 41.79 62.46
CA VAL A 747 53.47 40.34 62.47
C VAL A 747 53.28 39.73 61.08
N GLU A 748 54.39 39.46 60.40
CA GLU A 748 54.41 38.71 59.14
C GLU A 748 54.24 37.21 59.37
N LEU A 749 53.01 36.71 59.28
CA LEU A 749 52.75 35.27 59.12
C LEU A 749 52.82 34.87 57.64
N GLY A 750 53.51 33.75 57.37
CA GLY A 750 53.55 33.12 56.05
C GLY A 750 52.16 32.68 55.58
N ALA A 751 52.04 32.38 54.28
CA ALA A 751 50.77 32.04 53.62
C ALA A 751 49.98 30.96 54.38
N ALA A 752 48.73 31.29 54.72
CA ALA A 752 47.81 30.38 55.38
C ALA A 752 47.58 29.12 54.53
N ARG A 753 47.33 27.98 55.17
CA ARG A 753 47.17 26.70 54.48
C ARG A 753 45.71 26.23 54.53
N SER A 754 45.23 25.69 53.41
CA SER A 754 43.96 24.97 53.36
C SER A 754 44.21 23.51 53.73
N ASN A 755 43.47 22.98 54.69
CA ASN A 755 43.52 21.58 55.09
C ASN A 755 42.63 20.76 54.12
N LYS A 756 43.12 20.55 52.90
CA LYS A 756 42.51 19.65 51.91
C LYS A 756 43.23 18.31 51.90
N GLU A 757 42.49 17.26 52.24
CA GLU A 757 42.90 15.87 52.08
C GLU A 757 42.43 15.37 50.70
N GLY A 758 43.39 15.00 49.86
CA GLY A 758 43.11 14.29 48.60
C GLY A 758 42.50 12.91 48.88
N LYS A 759 41.74 12.38 47.92
CA LYS A 759 41.04 11.10 48.04
C LYS A 759 41.98 9.99 48.55
N ASP A 760 43.16 9.87 47.95
CA ASP A 760 44.16 8.86 48.31
C ASP A 760 44.58 8.94 49.80
N ILE A 761 44.63 10.14 50.39
CA ILE A 761 44.98 10.35 51.80
C ILE A 761 43.83 9.88 52.71
N LYS A 762 42.58 10.15 52.34
CA LYS A 762 41.40 9.64 53.06
C LYS A 762 41.36 8.11 53.01
N ASP A 763 41.53 7.54 51.81
CA ASP A 763 41.46 6.10 51.59
C ASP A 763 42.62 5.39 52.31
N LEU A 764 43.81 6.01 52.41
CA LEU A 764 44.92 5.54 53.26
C LEU A 764 44.63 5.68 54.76
N LEU A 765 43.96 6.75 55.22
CA LEU A 765 43.61 6.92 56.63
C LEU A 765 42.55 5.90 57.09
N GLU A 766 41.57 5.59 56.25
CA GLU A 766 40.58 4.53 56.51
C GLU A 766 41.23 3.14 56.49
N GLN A 767 42.20 2.88 55.59
CA GLN A 767 43.04 1.68 55.65
C GLN A 767 43.87 1.61 56.94
N VAL A 768 44.48 2.71 57.40
CA VAL A 768 45.24 2.75 58.66
C VAL A 768 44.35 2.53 59.88
N ALA A 769 43.09 2.99 59.87
CA ALA A 769 42.12 2.66 60.92
C ALA A 769 41.77 1.17 60.92
N SER A 770 41.39 0.62 59.76
CA SER A 770 41.10 -0.82 59.57
C SER A 770 42.27 -1.72 60.00
N LEU A 771 43.51 -1.32 59.68
CA LEU A 771 44.72 -2.00 60.09
C LEU A 771 44.93 -1.92 61.61
N LYS A 772 44.69 -0.78 62.27
CA LYS A 772 44.79 -0.65 63.73
C LYS A 772 43.76 -1.51 64.48
N ASP A 773 42.54 -1.57 64.00
CA ASP A 773 41.50 -2.45 64.58
C ASP A 773 41.86 -3.92 64.39
N THR A 774 42.47 -4.25 63.25
CA THR A 774 42.92 -5.62 62.94
C THR A 774 44.17 -6.02 63.72
N ILE A 775 45.11 -5.10 63.97
CA ILE A 775 46.25 -5.28 64.87
C ILE A 775 45.74 -5.51 66.30
N SER A 776 44.88 -4.62 66.82
CA SER A 776 44.30 -4.77 68.16
C SER A 776 43.60 -6.12 68.37
N ARG A 777 42.86 -6.58 67.34
CA ARG A 777 42.19 -7.89 67.33
C ARG A 777 43.20 -9.06 67.29
N LYS A 778 44.31 -8.92 66.57
CA LYS A 778 45.40 -9.90 66.53
C LYS A 778 46.20 -9.95 67.83
N ASP A 779 46.44 -8.82 68.48
CA ASP A 779 47.09 -8.77 69.79
C ASP A 779 46.24 -9.49 70.84
N MET A 780 44.92 -9.30 70.84
CA MET A 780 43.99 -10.06 71.69
C MET A 780 44.00 -11.58 71.40
N GLU A 781 44.08 -12.01 70.13
CA GLU A 781 44.28 -13.43 69.79
C GLU A 781 45.63 -13.95 70.31
N ILE A 782 46.70 -13.16 70.19
CA ILE A 782 48.05 -13.52 70.65
C ILE A 782 48.08 -13.67 72.18
N GLU A 783 47.45 -12.78 72.93
CA GLU A 783 47.31 -12.91 74.39
C GLU A 783 46.55 -14.18 74.77
N GLN A 784 45.42 -14.48 74.12
CA GLN A 784 44.67 -15.73 74.36
C GLN A 784 45.49 -16.97 74.02
N LEU A 785 46.24 -16.96 72.92
CA LEU A 785 47.11 -18.07 72.53
C LEU A 785 48.30 -18.25 73.50
N GLN A 786 48.87 -17.17 74.03
CA GLN A 786 49.89 -17.25 75.07
C GLN A 786 49.33 -17.83 76.37
N VAL A 787 48.14 -17.39 76.82
CA VAL A 787 47.46 -17.94 78.01
C VAL A 787 47.13 -19.43 77.84
N ASN A 788 46.76 -19.87 76.64
CA ASN A 788 46.50 -21.28 76.35
C ASN A 788 47.78 -22.12 76.25
N LYS A 789 48.91 -21.55 75.79
CA LYS A 789 50.20 -22.25 75.70
C LYS A 789 50.82 -22.58 77.07
N VAL A 790 50.35 -21.93 78.14
CA VAL A 790 50.70 -22.24 79.55
C VAL A 790 49.89 -23.41 80.13
N LYS A 791 48.84 -23.90 79.43
CA LYS A 791 47.90 -24.92 79.94
C LYS A 791 48.14 -26.35 79.46
N SER A 792 49.20 -26.62 78.70
CA SER A 792 49.60 -27.99 78.31
C SER A 792 50.66 -28.55 79.28
N PRO A 793 50.36 -29.59 80.09
CA PRO A 793 51.30 -30.07 81.12
C PRO A 793 52.36 -31.02 80.55
N SER A 794 53.65 -30.68 80.77
CA SER A 794 54.75 -31.65 80.75
C SER A 794 54.96 -32.25 82.15
N SER A 795 55.51 -33.47 82.23
CA SER A 795 55.35 -34.34 83.39
C SER A 795 56.65 -34.72 84.11
N LEU A 796 56.52 -34.83 85.44
CA LEU A 796 57.28 -35.67 86.39
C LEU A 796 58.75 -35.33 86.78
N THR A 797 59.00 -35.47 88.09
CA THR A 797 60.28 -35.75 88.80
C THR A 797 61.39 -34.67 88.80
N ASP A 798 62.14 -34.45 89.89
CA ASP A 798 62.07 -34.97 91.29
C ASP A 798 62.49 -33.89 92.34
N LYS A 799 62.67 -34.30 93.60
CA LYS A 799 62.65 -33.46 94.82
C LYS A 799 63.91 -32.64 95.16
N SER A 800 63.66 -31.70 96.08
CA SER A 800 64.49 -31.27 97.23
C SER A 800 65.26 -29.94 97.11
N GLY A 801 65.35 -29.23 98.25
CA GLY A 801 65.85 -27.86 98.40
C GLY A 801 64.87 -26.99 99.21
N SER A 802 65.31 -26.39 100.32
CA SER A 802 64.43 -25.76 101.33
C SER A 802 64.54 -24.23 101.40
N SER A 803 63.53 -23.61 102.05
CA SER A 803 63.57 -22.27 102.70
C SER A 803 63.99 -21.07 101.83
N LEU A 804 63.09 -20.16 101.45
CA LEU A 804 62.55 -19.13 102.36
C LEU A 804 61.21 -18.54 101.85
N LEU A 805 60.58 -17.66 102.65
CA LEU A 805 59.24 -17.13 102.39
C LEU A 805 59.19 -15.84 101.53
N LYS A 806 58.10 -15.74 100.77
CA LYS A 806 57.55 -14.63 99.98
C LYS A 806 57.81 -13.24 100.63
N GLN A 807 58.05 -12.15 99.88
CA GLN A 807 57.02 -11.51 99.03
C GLN A 807 57.54 -10.56 97.92
N SER A 808 56.91 -10.66 96.75
CA SER A 808 56.60 -9.61 95.74
C SER A 808 57.53 -8.41 95.43
N SER A 809 57.89 -8.32 94.14
CA SER A 809 58.00 -7.12 93.29
C SER A 809 59.07 -6.05 93.57
N THR A 810 60.31 -6.35 93.16
CA THR A 810 61.15 -5.44 92.34
C THR A 810 60.81 -5.67 90.84
N ALA A 811 61.24 -4.90 89.83
CA ALA A 811 62.12 -3.73 89.71
C ALA A 811 61.58 -2.84 88.53
N SER A 812 61.93 -1.57 88.29
CA SER A 812 63.25 -0.95 88.01
C SER A 812 63.91 -1.46 86.70
N GLN A 813 64.66 -0.70 85.89
CA GLN A 813 64.93 0.75 85.84
C GLN A 813 65.52 1.17 84.46
N GLN A 814 65.43 2.47 84.15
CA GLN A 814 66.38 3.31 83.40
C GLN A 814 67.47 2.72 82.46
N ASN A 815 67.47 3.26 81.23
CA ASN A 815 68.61 3.90 80.52
C ASN A 815 69.74 3.12 79.81
N GLN A 816 69.83 3.41 78.50
CA GLN A 816 70.95 4.11 77.80
C GLN A 816 71.98 3.37 76.92
N LEU A 817 72.41 4.13 75.88
CA LEU A 817 73.69 4.09 75.11
C LEU A 817 73.89 2.87 74.18
N ILE A 818 74.44 2.97 72.95
CA ILE A 818 75.49 3.89 72.44
C ILE A 818 75.41 4.13 70.89
N SER A 819 76.30 4.98 70.36
CA SER A 819 76.51 5.44 68.96
C SER A 819 76.51 4.39 67.81
N GLY A 820 76.43 4.73 66.50
CA GLY A 820 76.33 6.04 65.81
C GLY A 820 77.11 6.10 64.47
N LYS A 821 77.48 7.32 64.02
CA LYS A 821 78.26 7.71 62.80
C LYS A 821 77.54 7.83 61.44
N ARG A 822 77.71 9.00 60.79
CA ARG A 822 77.75 9.20 59.31
C ARG A 822 79.21 9.04 58.82
N PRO A 823 79.48 9.05 57.50
CA PRO A 823 79.89 10.33 56.90
C PRO A 823 79.24 10.62 55.53
N LEU A 824 79.62 11.75 54.91
CA LEU A 824 79.05 12.27 53.67
C LEU A 824 79.76 11.73 52.41
N LYS A 825 79.08 11.82 51.27
CA LYS A 825 79.69 12.35 50.03
C LYS A 825 78.63 13.00 49.13
N SER A 826 79.06 13.97 48.34
CA SER A 826 78.28 14.67 47.32
C SER A 826 78.78 14.30 45.92
N GLN A 827 77.90 14.31 44.92
CA GLN A 827 78.06 15.11 43.69
C GLN A 827 76.91 14.89 42.67
N ASN A 828 76.55 16.01 42.04
CA ASN A 828 76.06 16.21 40.67
C ASN A 828 75.63 14.99 39.84
N TYR A 829 74.42 15.06 39.27
CA TYR A 829 74.20 14.67 37.87
C TYR A 829 73.28 15.67 37.15
N THR A 830 73.71 16.11 35.97
CA THR A 830 72.98 17.01 35.08
C THR A 830 72.52 16.28 33.82
N ALA A 831 71.20 16.19 33.61
CA ALA A 831 70.56 15.97 32.31
C ALA A 831 69.18 16.66 32.40
N VAL A 832 68.92 17.78 31.71
CA VAL A 832 68.72 17.89 30.26
C VAL A 832 67.58 16.99 29.78
N ASN A 833 66.39 17.59 29.60
CA ASN A 833 65.60 17.30 28.42
C ASN A 833 64.84 18.55 27.95
N ARG A 834 65.22 19.11 26.80
CA ARG A 834 64.50 20.18 26.10
C ARG A 834 63.79 19.56 24.90
N GLY A 835 62.54 19.13 25.08
CA GLY A 835 61.67 18.73 23.98
C GLY A 835 60.82 19.91 23.50
N LYS A 836 61.13 20.48 22.33
CA LYS A 836 60.22 21.41 21.64
C LYS A 836 59.33 20.65 20.66
N LYS A 837 58.02 20.78 20.80
CA LYS A 837 57.15 21.22 19.70
C LYS A 837 55.89 21.86 20.27
#